data_AF-A0AAW7YDI3-F1
#
_entry.id   AF-A0AAW7YDI3-F1
#
_cell.length_a   1.000
_cell.length_b   1.000
_cell.length_c   1.000
_cell.angle_alpha   90.00
_cell.angle_beta   90.00
_cell.angle_gamma   90.00
#
_symmetry.space_group_name_H-M   'P 1'
#
loop_
_entity.id
_entity.type
_entity.pdbx_description
1 polymer ?
#
loop_
_entity_poly.entity_id
_entity_poly.type
_entity_poly.pdbx_seq_one_letter_code
_entity_poly.pdbx_strand_id
1 'polypeptide(L)'
;MFSKSTLAIVIGASILLSGCNSNDDNNGGSGFTLPVAPTSEFTNVIDRTGNPTHLRDYDIYSNLKYNALIDNGAWHGHLLPEDAAGYGSFGGIMQVTQEYAHFMSGEAFDKLTITDKNSGQTYNLSDAKAKVYSIPGALVQVLELDDIHVQMVLRFVTNRSSLVETKITNLTDNDMDLSLEWDGELVKYARSGEDYENKTVAEYYPEYKRQISAIDNGIKINFGDMKNNWAIRSDADAEFRITRSLKTRTIANETSFTSFSETQVSAKKTTAFYTAYSNLHNANEVASEIVKLQDVLATPTSYMNASKKRWDGYLANGLTNKDATPEQARVAVKAMMTLNGNWRSAAGDIKQATVTPSVTARWFSGNLTWPWDSWKQAYAMAHFNPDVAMDNIRTVFQEQVQANDKIRPQDKGYLLDVLTYTKPTSRGGAGSENWNERNTKPSLASWSVMEVYHALANDFGRQQDAQAFIDEIYPKLVSYHDWWLSNRDHNQNGVPEYGAAVDPAHNTSDGVMYVWVETKDPKFKDIIPSEDIIKTDGDHYQVKGMASYNKILDEVDYMNLEVGAQEAAGWESGMDNAARFGFIYNIHDMNKQADDINNPDKNVDQLGRYAASSHGFDNSMALNNGAWDYTNKDAANLAKLKLAKQDWEVRFAENRANNNDPAGQLLGFSMLQESVDQASYMYSDNKYLAEMAGLVSDGVAGKERAQEFLDGASKIKTYINQCMFDEGTGFFYDIHLNVAADGTTPAPLANGCAGEPIVARGRGPEGWSPLFNEAATQEHADKVIAVMRDQDEFNTPDKFQNTGVPLPTASQTNPAYGKDVYWRGRVWLDQVYFGFRAMDNYGYKQEAISMANELFNNAEGMTGNMPIRENYNPETGAVQGASNFSWSAAHLYMMYNGFFTK
;
A
#
# COMPACT_ATOMS: atom_id res chain seq x y z
N MET A 1 -4.55 65.98 21.88
CA MET A 1 -4.61 65.94 20.40
C MET A 1 -5.14 64.56 20.04
N PHE A 2 -6.42 64.39 19.69
CA PHE A 2 -6.93 64.46 18.30
C PHE A 2 -5.95 63.78 17.32
N SER A 3 -6.26 62.73 16.56
CA SER A 3 -7.55 62.16 16.16
C SER A 3 -7.37 60.84 15.38
N LYS A 4 -8.37 59.94 15.51
CA LYS A 4 -9.05 59.16 14.43
C LYS A 4 -8.24 58.06 13.70
N SER A 5 -8.46 56.77 14.01
CA SER A 5 -9.47 55.82 13.45
C SER A 5 -9.08 55.31 12.04
N THR A 6 -9.05 54.00 11.76
CA THR A 6 -10.20 53.15 11.41
C THR A 6 -9.74 51.67 11.43
N LEU A 7 -10.26 50.83 12.33
CA LEU A 7 -11.21 49.72 12.11
C LEU A 7 -10.72 48.59 11.19
N ALA A 8 -10.44 47.42 11.77
CA ALA A 8 -10.57 46.12 11.10
C ALA A 8 -11.25 45.14 12.06
N ILE A 9 -12.34 44.59 11.56
CA ILE A 9 -13.36 43.79 12.21
C ILE A 9 -12.83 42.37 12.43
N VAL A 10 -12.92 41.90 13.68
CA VAL A 10 -12.79 40.49 14.04
C VAL A 10 -14.16 39.84 13.80
N ILE A 11 -14.28 38.99 12.77
CA ILE A 11 -15.40 38.04 12.68
C ILE A 11 -14.87 36.70 13.19
N GLY A 12 -15.23 36.38 14.43
CA GLY A 12 -15.11 35.04 14.98
C GLY A 12 -16.19 34.14 14.37
N ALA A 13 -15.77 33.05 13.73
CA ALA A 13 -16.66 31.98 13.35
C ALA A 13 -17.09 31.22 14.62
N SER A 14 -18.37 31.35 14.95
CA SER A 14 -18.99 30.72 16.11
C SER A 14 -19.39 29.29 15.78
N ILE A 15 -18.94 28.37 16.62
CA ILE A 15 -19.32 26.96 16.71
C ILE A 15 -20.84 26.86 16.95
N LEU A 16 -21.57 26.15 16.08
CA LEU A 16 -22.94 25.73 16.34
C LEU A 16 -22.93 24.45 17.18
N LEU A 17 -22.81 24.65 18.50
CA LEU A 17 -23.38 23.75 19.50
C LEU A 17 -24.84 24.15 19.68
N SER A 18 -25.78 23.30 19.29
CA SER A 18 -27.20 23.49 19.61
C SER A 18 -27.75 22.23 20.26
N GLY A 19 -27.53 22.12 21.57
CA GLY A 19 -28.37 21.35 22.47
C GLY A 19 -28.98 22.31 23.49
N CYS A 20 -30.29 22.56 23.37
CA CYS A 20 -31.29 22.77 24.44
C CYS A 20 -32.39 23.77 24.03
N ASN A 21 -33.63 23.27 24.04
CA ASN A 21 -34.89 23.91 24.40
C ASN A 21 -35.16 25.37 23.99
N SER A 22 -36.13 25.55 23.10
CA SER A 22 -37.06 26.69 23.14
C SER A 22 -38.48 26.24 22.80
N ASN A 23 -39.39 26.50 23.72
CA ASN A 23 -40.83 26.29 23.60
C ASN A 23 -41.45 27.20 22.52
N ASP A 24 -42.49 26.62 21.91
CA ASP A 24 -43.71 27.20 21.38
C ASP A 24 -43.63 28.35 20.36
N ASP A 25 -43.96 27.99 19.11
CA ASP A 25 -45.01 28.74 18.41
C ASP A 25 -46.03 27.77 17.79
N ASN A 26 -47.29 28.02 18.12
CA ASN A 26 -48.47 27.21 17.85
C ASN A 26 -48.77 27.11 16.34
N ASN A 27 -48.71 25.89 15.83
CA ASN A 27 -49.62 25.45 14.77
C ASN A 27 -50.04 24.01 15.10
N GLY A 28 -51.32 23.84 15.43
CA GLY A 28 -51.90 22.57 15.88
C GLY A 28 -51.86 21.49 14.80
N GLY A 29 -50.83 20.65 14.89
CA GLY A 29 -50.76 19.32 14.29
C GLY A 29 -49.95 18.45 15.23
N SER A 30 -50.60 17.48 15.88
CA SER A 30 -49.98 16.48 16.74
C SER A 30 -49.13 15.49 15.93
N GLY A 31 -48.07 15.97 15.30
CA GLY A 31 -47.17 15.18 14.46
C GLY A 31 -46.08 14.51 15.28
N PHE A 32 -46.09 13.19 15.33
CA PHE A 32 -44.95 12.40 15.81
C PHE A 32 -43.72 12.60 14.88
N THR A 33 -42.50 12.60 15.43
CA THR A 33 -41.26 12.86 14.69
C THR A 33 -40.44 11.59 14.52
N LEU A 34 -40.05 11.28 13.28
CA LEU A 34 -39.18 10.14 12.95
C LEU A 34 -37.74 10.35 13.44
N PRO A 35 -37.00 9.27 13.75
CA PRO A 35 -35.56 9.34 13.98
C PRO A 35 -34.85 10.01 12.80
N VAL A 36 -33.85 10.85 13.10
CA VAL A 36 -33.02 11.49 12.09
C VAL A 36 -31.82 10.60 11.80
N ALA A 37 -31.70 10.16 10.55
CA ALA A 37 -30.54 9.40 10.08
C ALA A 37 -29.31 10.33 9.95
N PRO A 38 -28.09 9.85 10.23
CA PRO A 38 -26.90 10.65 10.09
C PRO A 38 -26.66 11.00 8.61
N THR A 39 -26.32 12.26 8.34
CA THR A 39 -26.04 12.76 6.99
C THR A 39 -24.61 13.31 6.91
N SER A 40 -24.10 13.41 5.70
CA SER A 40 -22.82 14.05 5.39
C SER A 40 -22.86 14.57 3.95
N GLU A 41 -22.18 15.69 3.68
CA GLU A 41 -21.92 16.11 2.29
C GLU A 41 -21.06 15.08 1.54
N PHE A 42 -20.26 14.30 2.27
CA PHE A 42 -19.43 13.22 1.76
C PHE A 42 -20.16 11.87 1.78
N THR A 43 -21.31 11.81 1.11
CA THR A 43 -22.06 10.54 0.98
C THR A 43 -21.54 9.71 -0.20
N ASN A 44 -21.40 8.39 -0.02
CA ASN A 44 -21.00 7.41 -1.05
C ASN A 44 -19.70 7.78 -1.78
N VAL A 45 -18.69 8.24 -1.03
CA VAL A 45 -17.37 8.60 -1.57
C VAL A 45 -16.65 7.41 -2.20
N ILE A 46 -16.85 6.23 -1.62
CA ILE A 46 -16.42 4.94 -2.17
C ILE A 46 -17.67 4.09 -2.29
N ASP A 47 -17.82 3.35 -3.37
CA ASP A 47 -18.88 2.36 -3.49
C ASP A 47 -18.63 1.19 -2.53
N ARG A 48 -19.53 1.03 -1.58
CA ARG A 48 -19.49 -0.01 -0.54
C ARG A 48 -20.63 -1.01 -0.68
N THR A 49 -21.33 -1.01 -1.81
CA THR A 49 -22.39 -1.98 -2.09
C THR A 49 -21.79 -3.31 -2.55
N GLY A 50 -22.48 -4.42 -2.30
CA GLY A 50 -22.08 -5.71 -2.87
C GLY A 50 -22.69 -6.94 -2.20
N ASN A 51 -22.84 -8.00 -3.00
CA ASN A 51 -23.22 -9.33 -2.54
C ASN A 51 -22.11 -10.35 -2.85
N PRO A 52 -21.21 -10.64 -1.89
CA PRO A 52 -20.21 -11.69 -2.04
C PRO A 52 -20.86 -13.06 -2.16
N THR A 53 -20.51 -13.79 -3.22
CA THR A 53 -21.02 -15.15 -3.46
C THR A 53 -19.99 -16.23 -3.14
N HIS A 54 -18.72 -15.81 -3.04
CA HIS A 54 -17.57 -16.66 -2.76
C HIS A 54 -16.82 -16.14 -1.52
N LEU A 55 -16.13 -17.05 -0.82
CA LEU A 55 -15.19 -16.67 0.23
C LEU A 55 -14.12 -15.74 -0.34
N ARG A 56 -13.55 -16.12 -1.49
CA ARG A 56 -12.59 -15.32 -2.25
C ARG A 56 -13.23 -14.84 -3.55
N ASP A 57 -14.03 -13.79 -3.44
CA ASP A 57 -14.73 -13.15 -4.56
C ASP A 57 -13.85 -12.02 -5.12
N TYR A 58 -13.14 -12.32 -6.20
CA TYR A 58 -12.08 -11.49 -6.75
C TYR A 58 -12.44 -10.71 -8.02
N ASP A 59 -11.81 -9.54 -8.16
CA ASP A 59 -11.73 -8.81 -9.43
C ASP A 59 -10.66 -9.40 -10.36
N ILE A 60 -10.52 -8.83 -11.57
CA ILE A 60 -9.55 -9.29 -12.58
C ILE A 60 -8.08 -9.17 -12.14
N TYR A 61 -7.79 -8.41 -11.09
CA TYR A 61 -6.46 -8.23 -10.50
C TYR A 61 -6.28 -9.06 -9.22
N SER A 62 -7.18 -10.01 -8.95
CA SER A 62 -7.18 -10.84 -7.75
C SER A 62 -7.38 -10.09 -6.42
N ASN A 63 -7.89 -8.85 -6.44
CA ASN A 63 -8.32 -8.16 -5.22
C ASN A 63 -9.73 -8.61 -4.84
N LEU A 64 -10.10 -8.53 -3.56
CA LEU A 64 -11.52 -8.65 -3.20
C LEU A 64 -12.34 -7.60 -3.96
N LYS A 65 -13.41 -8.07 -4.60
CA LYS A 65 -14.20 -7.28 -5.56
C LYS A 65 -14.91 -6.08 -4.95
N TYR A 66 -15.26 -6.14 -3.66
CA TYR A 66 -16.07 -5.14 -2.96
C TYR A 66 -15.29 -4.41 -1.87
N ASN A 67 -15.72 -3.19 -1.54
CA ASN A 67 -14.99 -2.27 -0.67
C ASN A 67 -15.66 -2.12 0.71
N ALA A 68 -15.50 -3.13 1.57
CA ALA A 68 -16.09 -3.15 2.90
C ALA A 68 -15.68 -1.93 3.74
N LEU A 69 -16.60 -1.38 4.54
CA LEU A 69 -16.27 -0.41 5.58
C LEU A 69 -15.52 -1.14 6.69
N ILE A 70 -14.30 -0.69 6.97
CA ILE A 70 -13.50 -1.06 8.12
C ILE A 70 -13.02 0.23 8.78
N ASP A 71 -12.95 0.23 10.11
CA ASP A 71 -12.50 1.39 10.87
C ASP A 71 -11.92 0.94 12.22
N ASN A 72 -11.29 1.88 12.93
CA ASN A 72 -10.78 1.71 14.29
C ASN A 72 -9.72 0.61 14.46
N GLY A 73 -8.95 0.32 13.41
CA GLY A 73 -7.96 -0.75 13.47
C GLY A 73 -8.56 -2.16 13.45
N ALA A 74 -9.86 -2.30 13.14
CA ALA A 74 -10.56 -3.57 13.22
C ALA A 74 -10.12 -4.58 12.15
N TRP A 75 -10.51 -5.83 12.39
CA TRP A 75 -10.12 -7.02 11.63
C TRP A 75 -11.30 -7.64 10.86
N HIS A 76 -12.36 -6.87 10.63
CA HIS A 76 -13.49 -7.23 9.77
C HIS A 76 -14.13 -5.98 9.18
N GLY A 77 -14.95 -6.16 8.15
CA GLY A 77 -15.69 -5.09 7.49
C GLY A 77 -17.09 -5.49 7.06
N HIS A 78 -17.90 -4.49 6.73
CA HIS A 78 -19.29 -4.67 6.29
C HIS A 78 -19.55 -3.97 4.96
N LEU A 79 -20.48 -4.52 4.17
CA LEU A 79 -20.99 -3.89 2.96
C LEU A 79 -22.38 -3.30 3.19
N LEU A 80 -22.74 -2.37 2.30
CA LEU A 80 -24.14 -2.03 2.04
C LEU A 80 -24.75 -3.13 1.16
N PRO A 81 -26.05 -3.41 1.29
CA PRO A 81 -26.72 -4.34 0.39
C PRO A 81 -26.60 -3.86 -1.07
N GLU A 82 -26.42 -4.79 -1.99
CA GLU A 82 -26.36 -4.53 -3.44
C GLU A 82 -27.74 -4.14 -3.96
N ASP A 83 -28.77 -4.83 -3.48
CA ASP A 83 -30.14 -4.57 -3.86
C ASP A 83 -31.13 -4.78 -2.69
N ALA A 84 -32.43 -4.73 -3.01
CA ALA A 84 -33.50 -4.83 -2.02
C ALA A 84 -33.51 -6.17 -1.26
N ALA A 85 -32.97 -7.25 -1.84
CA ALA A 85 -32.89 -8.55 -1.18
C ALA A 85 -32.03 -8.50 0.09
N GLY A 86 -31.04 -7.60 0.17
CA GLY A 86 -30.21 -7.39 1.35
C GLY A 86 -30.76 -6.39 2.39
N TYR A 87 -31.87 -5.67 2.11
CA TYR A 87 -32.40 -4.66 3.04
C TYR A 87 -32.73 -5.25 4.41
N GLY A 88 -32.29 -4.57 5.47
CA GLY A 88 -32.43 -5.05 6.85
C GLY A 88 -31.21 -5.79 7.39
N SER A 89 -30.09 -5.78 6.67
CA SER A 89 -28.82 -6.40 7.05
C SER A 89 -27.62 -5.54 6.66
N PHE A 90 -26.53 -5.63 7.41
CA PHE A 90 -25.20 -5.18 6.95
C PHE A 90 -24.30 -6.41 6.79
N GLY A 91 -24.73 -7.31 5.90
CA GLY A 91 -23.98 -8.50 5.53
C GLY A 91 -22.77 -8.16 4.66
N GLY A 92 -22.43 -9.06 3.74
CA GLY A 92 -21.20 -8.95 2.97
C GLY A 92 -19.98 -8.90 3.89
N ILE A 93 -20.02 -9.64 5.00
CA ILE A 93 -19.04 -9.49 6.07
C ILE A 93 -17.69 -9.96 5.56
N MET A 94 -16.73 -9.06 5.53
CA MET A 94 -15.34 -9.37 5.22
C MET A 94 -14.58 -9.66 6.51
N GLN A 95 -13.87 -10.77 6.59
CA GLN A 95 -12.93 -11.06 7.67
C GLN A 95 -11.50 -10.82 7.20
N VAL A 96 -10.68 -10.26 8.08
CA VAL A 96 -9.24 -10.22 7.96
C VAL A 96 -8.68 -11.31 8.87
N THR A 97 -8.10 -12.36 8.30
CA THR A 97 -7.60 -13.56 8.97
C THR A 97 -6.07 -13.53 9.00
N GLN A 98 -5.55 -12.83 10.02
CA GLN A 98 -4.14 -12.56 10.30
C GLN A 98 -3.38 -11.84 9.16
N GLU A 99 -3.14 -12.52 8.03
CA GLU A 99 -2.34 -12.00 6.90
C GLU A 99 -3.15 -11.82 5.61
N TYR A 100 -4.40 -12.30 5.58
CA TYR A 100 -5.25 -12.26 4.39
C TYR A 100 -6.65 -11.72 4.72
N ALA A 101 -7.41 -11.35 3.70
CA ALA A 101 -8.83 -11.05 3.82
C ALA A 101 -9.68 -11.91 2.87
N HIS A 102 -10.88 -12.23 3.31
CA HIS A 102 -11.89 -12.94 2.54
C HIS A 102 -13.30 -12.60 3.05
N PHE A 103 -14.33 -12.85 2.26
CA PHE A 103 -15.71 -12.74 2.72
C PHE A 103 -16.11 -13.95 3.55
N MET A 104 -16.99 -13.73 4.52
CA MET A 104 -17.62 -14.76 5.34
C MET A 104 -19.08 -14.97 4.93
N SER A 105 -19.74 -13.92 4.45
CA SER A 105 -21.17 -13.92 4.16
C SER A 105 -21.51 -13.12 2.91
N GLY A 106 -22.66 -13.44 2.30
CA GLY A 106 -23.33 -12.60 1.31
C GLY A 106 -24.11 -11.46 1.97
N GLU A 107 -24.86 -10.70 1.17
CA GLU A 107 -25.54 -9.48 1.65
C GLU A 107 -26.61 -9.78 2.71
N ALA A 108 -27.38 -10.86 2.59
CA ALA A 108 -28.51 -11.18 3.48
C ALA A 108 -28.13 -11.90 4.80
N PHE A 109 -26.90 -11.73 5.28
CA PHE A 109 -26.46 -12.36 6.52
C PHE A 109 -26.83 -11.52 7.75
N ASP A 110 -27.47 -12.15 8.73
CA ASP A 110 -28.05 -11.47 9.90
C ASP A 110 -29.19 -10.51 9.52
N LYS A 111 -29.99 -10.88 8.51
CA LYS A 111 -31.08 -10.07 7.97
C LYS A 111 -32.29 -10.09 8.87
N LEU A 112 -32.81 -8.90 9.19
CA LEU A 112 -33.98 -8.72 10.05
C LEU A 112 -35.29 -8.94 9.28
N THR A 113 -36.16 -9.78 9.83
CA THR A 113 -37.58 -9.88 9.50
C THR A 113 -38.41 -9.49 10.73
N ILE A 114 -39.48 -8.72 10.53
CA ILE A 114 -40.33 -8.19 11.60
C ILE A 114 -41.77 -8.66 11.39
N THR A 115 -42.38 -9.25 12.42
CA THR A 115 -43.80 -9.63 12.40
C THR A 115 -44.51 -9.00 13.59
N ASP A 116 -45.58 -8.23 13.35
CA ASP A 116 -46.48 -7.80 14.43
C ASP A 116 -47.43 -8.95 14.78
N LYS A 117 -47.29 -9.46 16.00
CA LYS A 117 -48.10 -10.57 16.52
C LYS A 117 -49.55 -10.16 16.78
N ASN A 118 -49.83 -8.87 16.94
CA ASN A 118 -51.20 -8.39 17.17
C ASN A 118 -52.02 -8.46 15.87
N SER A 119 -51.49 -7.97 14.76
CA SER A 119 -52.15 -8.01 13.44
C SER A 119 -51.88 -9.29 12.65
N GLY A 120 -50.78 -10.00 12.93
CA GLY A 120 -50.25 -11.08 12.11
C GLY A 120 -49.47 -10.60 10.87
N GLN A 121 -49.32 -9.28 10.69
CA GLN A 121 -48.62 -8.71 9.56
C GLN A 121 -47.11 -8.97 9.67
N THR A 122 -46.52 -9.54 8.62
CA THR A 122 -45.06 -9.65 8.47
C THR A 122 -44.56 -8.58 7.51
N TYR A 123 -43.58 -7.81 7.96
CA TYR A 123 -42.96 -6.75 7.19
C TYR A 123 -41.71 -7.30 6.48
N ASN A 124 -41.82 -7.47 5.18
CA ASN A 124 -40.68 -7.78 4.33
C ASN A 124 -39.90 -6.50 4.02
N LEU A 125 -38.73 -6.35 4.61
CA LEU A 125 -37.91 -5.14 4.46
C LEU A 125 -37.42 -4.90 3.03
N SER A 126 -37.42 -5.93 2.18
CA SER A 126 -37.13 -5.80 0.75
C SER A 126 -38.20 -5.01 -0.02
N ASP A 127 -39.41 -4.85 0.52
CA ASP A 127 -40.48 -4.05 -0.10
C ASP A 127 -40.42 -2.57 0.30
N ALA A 128 -39.47 -2.19 1.16
CA ALA A 128 -39.38 -0.84 1.69
C ALA A 128 -38.89 0.18 0.64
N LYS A 129 -39.40 1.41 0.75
CA LYS A 129 -38.74 2.55 0.11
C LYS A 129 -37.48 2.87 0.90
N ALA A 130 -36.31 2.62 0.30
CA ALA A 130 -35.04 2.64 0.98
C ALA A 130 -34.18 3.87 0.66
N LYS A 131 -33.44 4.36 1.66
CA LYS A 131 -32.23 5.17 1.50
C LYS A 131 -31.07 4.39 2.08
N VAL A 132 -30.15 3.96 1.21
CA VAL A 132 -28.98 3.14 1.57
C VAL A 132 -27.74 3.89 1.16
N TYR A 133 -26.85 4.17 2.10
CA TYR A 133 -25.67 4.98 1.83
C TYR A 133 -24.58 4.83 2.88
N SER A 134 -23.37 5.22 2.50
CA SER A 134 -22.21 5.34 3.39
C SER A 134 -21.83 6.79 3.59
N ILE A 135 -21.29 7.09 4.77
CA ILE A 135 -20.63 8.35 5.12
C ILE A 135 -19.28 8.02 5.77
N PRO A 136 -18.36 8.98 5.97
CA PRO A 136 -17.13 8.74 6.70
C PRO A 136 -17.42 8.11 8.08
N GLY A 137 -16.95 6.87 8.24
CA GLY A 137 -17.10 6.09 9.48
C GLY A 137 -18.44 5.39 9.72
N ALA A 138 -19.39 5.39 8.78
CA ALA A 138 -20.66 4.67 8.98
C ALA A 138 -21.33 4.15 7.70
N LEU A 139 -22.13 3.10 7.88
CA LEU A 139 -23.11 2.62 6.91
C LEU A 139 -24.52 2.89 7.42
N VAL A 140 -25.44 3.24 6.53
CA VAL A 140 -26.81 3.65 6.89
C VAL A 140 -27.83 3.00 5.97
N GLN A 141 -28.91 2.50 6.57
CA GLN A 141 -30.14 2.11 5.89
C GLN A 141 -31.33 2.80 6.56
N VAL A 142 -32.19 3.42 5.76
CA VAL A 142 -33.49 3.94 6.20
C VAL A 142 -34.55 3.29 5.33
N LEU A 143 -35.44 2.50 5.92
CA LEU A 143 -36.41 1.64 5.25
C LEU A 143 -37.81 2.07 5.67
N GLU A 144 -38.56 2.64 4.73
CA GLU A 144 -39.92 3.14 4.93
C GLU A 144 -40.94 2.11 4.40
N LEU A 145 -41.78 1.56 5.28
CA LEU A 145 -43.00 0.81 4.96
C LEU A 145 -44.23 1.57 5.48
N ASP A 146 -45.42 1.09 5.15
CA ASP A 146 -46.69 1.77 5.51
C ASP A 146 -46.88 1.93 7.02
N ASP A 147 -46.65 0.84 7.78
CA ASP A 147 -46.91 0.81 9.22
C ASP A 147 -45.66 1.00 10.08
N ILE A 148 -44.47 0.78 9.50
CA ILE A 148 -43.21 0.83 10.23
C ILE A 148 -42.13 1.59 9.47
N HIS A 149 -41.25 2.24 10.23
CA HIS A 149 -40.03 2.85 9.73
C HIS A 149 -38.82 2.26 10.46
N VAL A 150 -37.87 1.70 9.71
CA VAL A 150 -36.65 1.08 10.25
C VAL A 150 -35.43 1.91 9.86
N GLN A 151 -34.64 2.34 10.85
CA GLN A 151 -33.35 2.99 10.63
C GLN A 151 -32.25 2.12 11.23
N MET A 152 -31.23 1.80 10.42
CA MET A 152 -30.06 1.05 10.84
C MET A 152 -28.79 1.87 10.59
N VAL A 153 -27.92 1.97 11.60
CA VAL A 153 -26.64 2.68 11.51
C VAL A 153 -25.52 1.79 12.06
N LEU A 154 -24.52 1.49 11.23
CA LEU A 154 -23.34 0.72 11.61
C LEU A 154 -22.14 1.65 11.84
N ARG A 155 -21.42 1.46 12.96
CA ARG A 155 -20.10 2.08 13.25
C ARG A 155 -19.17 1.10 13.95
N PHE A 156 -17.86 1.32 13.86
CA PHE A 156 -16.88 0.61 14.68
C PHE A 156 -16.73 1.27 16.05
N VAL A 157 -16.77 0.45 17.11
CA VAL A 157 -16.81 0.90 18.51
C VAL A 157 -15.62 0.44 19.33
N THR A 158 -14.96 -0.64 18.91
CA THR A 158 -13.65 -1.08 19.42
C THR A 158 -12.75 -1.46 18.24
N ASN A 159 -11.52 -1.89 18.51
CA ASN A 159 -10.60 -2.39 17.50
C ASN A 159 -10.84 -3.87 17.12
N ARG A 160 -11.92 -4.46 17.59
CA ARG A 160 -12.38 -5.81 17.22
C ARG A 160 -13.87 -5.86 16.90
N SER A 161 -14.64 -4.82 17.25
CA SER A 161 -16.11 -4.85 17.17
C SER A 161 -16.72 -3.66 16.44
N SER A 162 -17.65 -3.96 15.55
CA SER A 162 -18.63 -3.02 15.01
C SER A 162 -19.96 -3.14 15.75
N LEU A 163 -20.77 -2.09 15.71
CA LEU A 163 -22.07 -1.99 16.37
C LEU A 163 -23.10 -1.43 15.37
N VAL A 164 -24.24 -2.11 15.27
CA VAL A 164 -25.42 -1.66 14.54
C VAL A 164 -26.46 -1.18 15.54
N GLU A 165 -26.86 0.07 15.43
CA GLU A 165 -28.08 0.59 16.06
C GLU A 165 -29.25 0.34 15.12
N THR A 166 -30.27 -0.40 15.57
CA THR A 166 -31.51 -0.61 14.83
C THR A 166 -32.66 0.04 15.57
N LYS A 167 -33.29 1.04 14.93
CA LYS A 167 -34.46 1.75 15.43
C LYS A 167 -35.69 1.34 14.62
N ILE A 168 -36.70 0.80 15.29
CA ILE A 168 -38.00 0.48 14.69
C ILE A 168 -39.02 1.47 15.23
N THR A 169 -39.71 2.14 14.32
CA THR A 169 -40.73 3.13 14.65
C THR A 169 -42.08 2.65 14.19
N ASN A 170 -43.03 2.58 15.11
CA ASN A 170 -44.41 2.25 14.83
C ASN A 170 -45.15 3.50 14.31
N LEU A 171 -45.60 3.47 13.06
CA LEU A 171 -46.32 4.56 12.40
C LEU A 171 -47.82 4.47 12.60
N THR A 172 -48.33 3.44 13.25
CA THR A 172 -49.77 3.22 13.48
C THR A 172 -50.24 3.88 14.78
N ASP A 173 -51.56 3.91 14.97
CA ASP A 173 -52.21 4.41 16.18
C ASP A 173 -52.41 3.32 17.26
N ASN A 174 -51.93 2.09 17.01
CA ASN A 174 -52.04 0.95 17.93
C ASN A 174 -50.67 0.48 18.42
N ASP A 175 -50.60 -0.09 19.61
CA ASP A 175 -49.38 -0.73 20.10
C ASP A 175 -49.08 -2.02 19.31
N MET A 176 -47.81 -2.26 19.02
CA MET A 176 -47.32 -3.44 18.30
C MET A 176 -46.55 -4.38 19.24
N ASP A 177 -46.83 -5.69 19.13
CA ASP A 177 -46.03 -6.76 19.73
C ASP A 177 -45.17 -7.40 18.63
N LEU A 178 -43.93 -6.95 18.49
CA LEU A 178 -43.07 -7.36 17.39
C LEU A 178 -42.30 -8.64 17.75
N SER A 179 -42.50 -9.68 16.94
CA SER A 179 -41.55 -10.78 16.78
C SER A 179 -40.46 -10.34 15.81
N LEU A 180 -39.21 -10.47 16.24
CA LEU A 180 -38.02 -10.16 15.46
C LEU A 180 -37.29 -11.46 15.14
N GLU A 181 -37.02 -11.68 13.85
CA GLU A 181 -36.28 -12.83 13.35
C GLU A 181 -35.03 -12.35 12.62
N TRP A 182 -33.88 -12.99 12.86
CA TRP A 182 -32.67 -12.78 12.07
C TRP A 182 -32.15 -14.09 11.52
N ASP A 183 -31.98 -14.17 10.21
CA ASP A 183 -31.42 -15.32 9.52
C ASP A 183 -30.10 -14.98 8.83
N GLY A 184 -29.30 -16.01 8.58
CA GLY A 184 -28.06 -15.87 7.82
C GLY A 184 -27.41 -17.21 7.50
N GLU A 185 -26.75 -17.25 6.34
CA GLU A 185 -25.97 -18.40 5.87
C GLU A 185 -24.57 -17.96 5.41
N LEU A 186 -23.55 -18.74 5.78
CA LEU A 186 -22.17 -18.54 5.34
C LEU A 186 -22.04 -18.72 3.83
N VAL A 187 -21.12 -17.98 3.18
CA VAL A 187 -20.84 -18.17 1.75
C VAL A 187 -20.48 -19.63 1.45
N LYS A 188 -21.08 -20.17 0.40
CA LYS A 188 -20.96 -21.58 0.03
C LYS A 188 -19.69 -21.87 -0.76
N TYR A 189 -19.37 -21.02 -1.73
CA TYR A 189 -18.30 -21.26 -2.70
C TYR A 189 -16.96 -20.69 -2.26
N ALA A 190 -15.87 -21.34 -2.62
CA ALA A 190 -14.54 -21.04 -2.11
C ALA A 190 -13.87 -19.84 -2.81
N ARG A 191 -13.93 -19.80 -4.14
CA ARG A 191 -13.17 -18.83 -4.94
C ARG A 191 -13.85 -18.58 -6.28
N SER A 192 -13.93 -17.32 -6.71
CA SER A 192 -14.38 -16.95 -8.05
C SER A 192 -13.25 -17.07 -9.09
N GLY A 193 -13.62 -17.24 -10.36
CA GLY A 193 -12.73 -17.40 -11.50
C GLY A 193 -12.73 -18.79 -12.11
N GLU A 194 -12.22 -18.88 -13.34
CA GLU A 194 -12.19 -20.11 -14.14
C GLU A 194 -11.58 -21.28 -13.35
N ASP A 195 -12.18 -22.47 -13.49
CA ASP A 195 -11.84 -23.72 -12.79
C ASP A 195 -12.23 -23.86 -11.29
N TYR A 196 -12.71 -22.80 -10.63
CA TYR A 196 -12.99 -22.84 -9.18
C TYR A 196 -14.45 -22.58 -8.79
N GLU A 197 -15.27 -22.06 -9.70
CA GLU A 197 -16.59 -21.47 -9.41
C GLU A 197 -17.55 -22.39 -8.64
N ASN A 198 -17.46 -23.70 -8.84
CA ASN A 198 -18.39 -24.65 -8.22
C ASN A 198 -17.83 -25.36 -6.98
N LYS A 199 -16.56 -25.13 -6.61
CA LYS A 199 -15.96 -25.77 -5.42
C LYS A 199 -16.44 -25.07 -4.16
N THR A 200 -17.03 -25.84 -3.25
CA THR A 200 -17.46 -25.33 -1.96
C THR A 200 -16.27 -25.04 -1.05
N VAL A 201 -16.48 -24.19 -0.04
CA VAL A 201 -15.44 -23.89 0.97
C VAL A 201 -14.97 -25.16 1.68
N ALA A 202 -15.87 -26.10 1.99
CA ALA A 202 -15.52 -27.34 2.66
C ALA A 202 -14.70 -28.31 1.78
N GLU A 203 -14.93 -28.32 0.47
CA GLU A 203 -14.14 -29.11 -0.48
C GLU A 203 -12.76 -28.52 -0.72
N TYR A 204 -12.66 -27.19 -0.78
CA TYR A 204 -11.40 -26.50 -1.11
C TYR A 204 -10.52 -26.26 0.12
N TYR A 205 -11.13 -26.04 1.30
CA TYR A 205 -10.46 -25.84 2.59
C TYR A 205 -11.05 -26.76 3.66
N PRO A 206 -10.81 -28.07 3.59
CA PRO A 206 -11.41 -29.05 4.51
C PRO A 206 -10.99 -28.85 5.97
N GLU A 207 -9.85 -28.22 6.22
CA GLU A 207 -9.36 -27.88 7.56
C GLU A 207 -10.08 -26.68 8.18
N TYR A 208 -10.71 -25.81 7.37
CA TYR A 208 -11.27 -24.55 7.86
C TYR A 208 -12.50 -24.75 8.77
N LYS A 209 -13.25 -25.84 8.58
CA LYS A 209 -14.28 -26.38 9.49
C LYS A 209 -15.16 -25.31 10.17
N ARG A 210 -15.70 -24.40 9.37
CA ARG A 210 -16.59 -23.33 9.85
C ARG A 210 -17.81 -23.94 10.54
N GLN A 211 -18.12 -23.47 11.75
CA GLN A 211 -19.28 -23.96 12.50
C GLN A 211 -19.98 -22.82 13.24
N ILE A 212 -21.28 -22.63 12.97
CA ILE A 212 -22.11 -21.69 13.76
C ILE A 212 -22.65 -22.40 15.01
N SER A 213 -22.64 -21.70 16.13
CA SER A 213 -23.21 -22.15 17.41
C SER A 213 -23.98 -21.03 18.09
N ALA A 214 -25.06 -21.38 18.77
CA ALA A 214 -25.81 -20.45 19.60
C ALA A 214 -24.99 -20.06 20.85
N ILE A 215 -25.08 -18.78 21.23
CA ILE A 215 -24.61 -18.27 22.52
C ILE A 215 -25.72 -17.43 23.16
N ASP A 216 -25.55 -17.04 24.41
CA ASP A 216 -26.46 -16.09 25.04
C ASP A 216 -26.54 -14.80 24.20
N ASN A 217 -27.77 -14.44 23.84
CA ASN A 217 -28.09 -13.23 23.07
C ASN A 217 -27.41 -13.16 21.68
N GLY A 218 -27.08 -14.30 21.04
CA GLY A 218 -26.56 -14.27 19.67
C GLY A 218 -25.97 -15.58 19.16
N ILE A 219 -24.89 -15.46 18.37
CA ILE A 219 -24.15 -16.59 17.81
C ILE A 219 -22.64 -16.39 17.92
N LYS A 220 -21.92 -17.50 17.82
CA LYS A 220 -20.50 -17.52 17.49
C LYS A 220 -20.24 -18.43 16.30
N ILE A 221 -19.16 -18.16 15.59
CA ILE A 221 -18.65 -18.96 14.48
C ILE A 221 -17.23 -19.34 14.83
N ASN A 222 -16.95 -20.63 14.87
CA ASN A 222 -15.63 -21.18 15.12
C ASN A 222 -14.98 -21.63 13.80
N PHE A 223 -13.64 -21.62 13.79
CA PHE A 223 -12.81 -21.97 12.64
C PHE A 223 -11.76 -23.02 13.03
N GLY A 224 -11.30 -23.80 12.06
CA GLY A 224 -10.17 -24.71 12.25
C GLY A 224 -8.81 -24.01 12.17
N ASP A 225 -7.75 -24.72 12.58
CA ASP A 225 -6.37 -24.25 12.53
C ASP A 225 -5.86 -24.19 11.07
N MET A 226 -5.49 -22.99 10.60
CA MET A 226 -5.14 -22.71 9.21
C MET A 226 -3.73 -22.10 9.08
N LYS A 227 -2.71 -22.76 9.63
CA LYS A 227 -1.36 -22.16 9.74
C LYS A 227 -0.55 -22.14 8.45
N ASN A 228 -0.66 -23.17 7.60
CA ASN A 228 0.14 -23.33 6.39
C ASN A 228 -0.71 -23.09 5.13
N ASN A 229 -1.41 -21.96 5.10
CA ASN A 229 -2.35 -21.65 4.03
C ASN A 229 -2.17 -20.21 3.56
N TRP A 230 -1.91 -20.08 2.26
CA TRP A 230 -1.63 -18.80 1.63
C TRP A 230 -2.86 -17.91 1.44
N ALA A 231 -4.05 -18.31 1.86
CA ALA A 231 -5.30 -17.57 1.61
C ALA A 231 -6.14 -17.29 2.86
N ILE A 232 -6.00 -18.09 3.91
CA ILE A 232 -6.74 -17.98 5.17
C ILE A 232 -5.78 -18.36 6.28
N ARG A 233 -5.59 -17.51 7.29
CA ARG A 233 -4.81 -17.86 8.48
C ARG A 233 -5.61 -17.66 9.76
N SER A 234 -5.78 -18.73 10.52
CA SER A 234 -6.62 -18.74 11.71
C SER A 234 -6.04 -19.69 12.74
N ASP A 235 -6.10 -19.30 14.02
CA ASP A 235 -5.89 -20.21 15.13
C ASP A 235 -7.18 -21.01 15.38
N ALA A 236 -7.06 -22.21 15.96
CA ALA A 236 -8.19 -23.10 16.25
C ALA A 236 -9.21 -22.53 17.26
N ASP A 237 -8.80 -21.52 18.03
CA ASP A 237 -9.60 -20.83 19.04
C ASP A 237 -10.02 -19.42 18.60
N ALA A 238 -9.85 -19.08 17.32
CA ALA A 238 -10.41 -17.89 16.72
C ALA A 238 -11.94 -17.97 16.65
N GLU A 239 -12.61 -16.83 16.82
CA GLU A 239 -14.07 -16.73 16.79
C GLU A 239 -14.54 -15.48 16.04
N PHE A 240 -15.62 -15.63 15.27
CA PHE A 240 -16.47 -14.51 14.90
C PHE A 240 -17.73 -14.52 15.77
N ARG A 241 -18.13 -13.38 16.33
CA ARG A 241 -19.27 -13.31 17.26
C ARG A 241 -20.29 -12.26 16.82
N ILE A 242 -21.57 -12.61 16.97
CA ILE A 242 -22.69 -11.67 16.91
C ILE A 242 -23.35 -11.66 18.28
N THR A 243 -23.47 -10.49 18.90
CA THR A 243 -24.07 -10.33 20.24
C THR A 243 -25.07 -9.18 20.25
N ARG A 244 -26.26 -9.40 20.79
CA ARG A 244 -27.35 -8.42 20.80
C ARG A 244 -27.62 -7.88 22.20
N SER A 245 -28.18 -6.67 22.26
CA SER A 245 -28.72 -6.10 23.49
C SER A 245 -30.05 -6.73 23.92
N LEU A 246 -30.73 -7.46 23.02
CA LEU A 246 -31.97 -8.15 23.30
C LEU A 246 -31.73 -9.59 23.74
N LYS A 247 -32.65 -10.12 24.53
CA LYS A 247 -32.66 -11.55 24.85
C LYS A 247 -33.03 -12.34 23.60
N THR A 248 -32.11 -13.17 23.12
CA THR A 248 -32.28 -13.89 21.86
C THR A 248 -32.27 -15.40 22.08
N ARG A 249 -33.17 -16.11 21.40
CA ARG A 249 -33.12 -17.56 21.26
C ARG A 249 -32.66 -17.89 19.85
N THR A 250 -31.63 -18.73 19.72
CA THR A 250 -31.07 -19.08 18.41
C THR A 250 -31.22 -20.57 18.12
N ILE A 251 -31.53 -20.89 16.87
CA ILE A 251 -31.37 -22.22 16.28
C ILE A 251 -30.24 -22.10 15.26
N ALA A 252 -29.20 -22.93 15.37
CA ALA A 252 -28.05 -22.88 14.47
C ALA A 252 -27.67 -24.29 14.01
N ASN A 253 -27.08 -24.38 12.82
CA ASN A 253 -26.41 -25.56 12.29
C ASN A 253 -24.98 -25.17 11.85
N GLU A 254 -24.31 -26.01 11.06
CA GLU A 254 -22.93 -25.77 10.64
C GLU A 254 -22.74 -24.45 9.86
N THR A 255 -23.67 -24.10 8.96
CA THR A 255 -23.51 -22.97 8.03
C THR A 255 -24.59 -21.90 8.12
N SER A 256 -25.71 -22.15 8.80
CA SER A 256 -26.80 -21.18 8.94
C SER A 256 -27.38 -21.12 10.35
N PHE A 257 -28.09 -20.02 10.62
CA PHE A 257 -28.80 -19.80 11.87
C PHE A 257 -30.08 -19.01 11.67
N THR A 258 -30.96 -19.11 12.66
CA THR A 258 -32.12 -18.25 12.84
C THR A 258 -32.23 -17.85 14.32
N SER A 259 -32.22 -16.55 14.58
CA SER A 259 -32.33 -15.93 15.90
C SER A 259 -33.70 -15.30 16.08
N PHE A 260 -34.29 -15.42 17.27
CA PHE A 260 -35.61 -14.89 17.60
C PHE A 260 -35.55 -13.99 18.84
N SER A 261 -36.27 -12.87 18.80
CA SER A 261 -36.53 -12.00 19.95
C SER A 261 -37.93 -11.42 19.86
N GLU A 262 -38.43 -10.87 20.96
CA GLU A 262 -39.68 -10.11 20.99
C GLU A 262 -39.44 -8.71 21.56
N THR A 263 -40.19 -7.72 21.09
CA THR A 263 -40.19 -6.36 21.65
C THR A 263 -41.55 -5.69 21.46
N GLN A 264 -41.90 -4.80 22.37
CA GLN A 264 -43.11 -4.00 22.28
C GLN A 264 -42.79 -2.60 21.77
N VAL A 265 -43.65 -2.05 20.91
CA VAL A 265 -43.51 -0.67 20.39
C VAL A 265 -44.86 0.01 20.46
N SER A 266 -45.00 0.97 21.38
CA SER A 266 -46.25 1.73 21.51
C SER A 266 -46.57 2.52 20.24
N ALA A 267 -47.86 2.82 20.05
CA ALA A 267 -48.34 3.67 18.97
C ALA A 267 -47.52 4.96 18.84
N LYS A 268 -47.08 5.29 17.63
CA LYS A 268 -46.26 6.48 17.35
C LYS A 268 -45.04 6.60 18.27
N LYS A 269 -44.36 5.48 18.56
CA LYS A 269 -43.10 5.46 19.31
C LYS A 269 -42.03 4.68 18.56
N THR A 270 -40.78 4.92 18.96
CA THR A 270 -39.60 4.23 18.46
C THR A 270 -39.01 3.38 19.58
N THR A 271 -38.66 2.14 19.25
CA THR A 271 -37.77 1.31 20.08
C THR A 271 -36.40 1.19 19.39
N ALA A 272 -35.35 0.91 20.17
CA ALA A 272 -34.01 0.71 19.67
C ALA A 272 -33.35 -0.50 20.32
N PHE A 273 -32.57 -1.24 19.54
CA PHE A 273 -31.68 -2.28 20.03
C PHE A 273 -30.36 -2.25 19.26
N TYR A 274 -29.39 -3.00 19.76
CA TYR A 274 -28.02 -2.98 19.25
C TYR A 274 -27.50 -4.39 18.98
N THR A 275 -26.74 -4.54 17.90
CA THR A 275 -26.06 -5.78 17.51
C THR A 275 -24.58 -5.49 17.31
N ALA A 276 -23.71 -6.19 18.04
CA ALA A 276 -22.27 -6.12 17.90
C ALA A 276 -21.74 -7.30 17.08
N TYR A 277 -20.81 -7.03 16.16
CA TYR A 277 -20.09 -8.04 15.36
C TYR A 277 -18.61 -7.97 15.70
N SER A 278 -17.97 -9.09 16.01
CA SER A 278 -16.56 -9.12 16.44
C SER A 278 -15.77 -10.22 15.77
N ASN A 279 -14.63 -9.90 15.16
CA ASN A 279 -13.66 -10.87 14.66
C ASN A 279 -12.47 -10.96 15.64
N LEU A 280 -12.17 -12.16 16.15
CA LEU A 280 -11.29 -12.38 17.29
C LEU A 280 -10.32 -13.52 16.97
N HIS A 281 -9.02 -13.25 17.06
CA HIS A 281 -8.01 -14.18 16.53
C HIS A 281 -7.66 -15.35 17.44
N ASN A 282 -7.95 -15.26 18.74
CA ASN A 282 -7.62 -16.29 19.72
C ASN A 282 -8.45 -16.12 21.00
N ALA A 283 -8.36 -17.08 21.93
CA ALA A 283 -9.12 -17.09 23.18
C ALA A 283 -8.84 -15.87 24.09
N ASN A 284 -7.66 -15.26 24.03
CA ASN A 284 -7.35 -14.06 24.82
C ASN A 284 -8.12 -12.85 24.31
N GLU A 285 -8.16 -12.66 22.98
CA GLU A 285 -8.98 -11.63 22.37
C GLU A 285 -10.47 -11.86 22.68
N VAL A 286 -10.93 -13.11 22.62
CA VAL A 286 -12.30 -13.47 22.99
C VAL A 286 -12.63 -13.07 24.43
N ALA A 287 -11.78 -13.45 25.40
CA ALA A 287 -12.00 -13.13 26.80
C ALA A 287 -12.00 -11.61 27.05
N SER A 288 -11.07 -10.87 26.42
CA SER A 288 -10.98 -9.42 26.59
C SER A 288 -12.15 -8.69 25.95
N GLU A 289 -12.58 -9.11 24.75
CA GLU A 289 -13.59 -8.38 24.00
C GLU A 289 -14.99 -8.58 24.58
N ILE A 290 -15.30 -9.76 25.13
CA ILE A 290 -16.56 -9.99 25.85
C ILE A 290 -16.76 -8.96 26.97
N VAL A 291 -15.71 -8.64 27.73
CA VAL A 291 -15.78 -7.65 28.81
C VAL A 291 -16.05 -6.24 28.25
N LYS A 292 -15.37 -5.86 27.16
CA LYS A 292 -15.62 -4.56 26.51
C LYS A 292 -17.04 -4.47 25.96
N LEU A 293 -17.56 -5.55 25.38
CA LEU A 293 -18.91 -5.58 24.81
C LEU A 293 -20.00 -5.43 25.87
N GLN A 294 -19.77 -5.85 27.12
CA GLN A 294 -20.71 -5.58 28.21
C GLN A 294 -20.87 -4.07 28.44
N ASP A 295 -19.77 -3.31 28.42
CA ASP A 295 -19.79 -1.85 28.57
C ASP A 295 -20.39 -1.16 27.33
N VAL A 296 -19.99 -1.60 26.13
CA VAL A 296 -20.55 -1.12 24.86
C VAL A 296 -22.07 -1.29 24.82
N LEU A 297 -22.59 -2.47 25.17
CA LEU A 297 -24.04 -2.72 25.13
C LEU A 297 -24.80 -2.07 26.29
N ALA A 298 -24.12 -1.73 27.40
CA ALA A 298 -24.70 -0.94 28.48
C ALA A 298 -24.79 0.56 28.14
N THR A 299 -23.85 1.10 27.36
CA THR A 299 -23.79 2.53 26.99
C THR A 299 -23.57 2.80 25.48
N PRO A 300 -24.34 2.16 24.58
CA PRO A 300 -24.01 2.08 23.16
C PRO A 300 -23.96 3.43 22.44
N THR A 301 -24.83 4.38 22.81
CA THR A 301 -24.83 5.73 22.24
C THR A 301 -23.52 6.48 22.48
N SER A 302 -22.85 6.24 23.62
CA SER A 302 -21.55 6.85 23.92
C SER A 302 -20.49 6.44 22.89
N TYR A 303 -20.42 5.14 22.59
CA TYR A 303 -19.47 4.58 21.62
C TYR A 303 -19.80 4.99 20.17
N MET A 304 -21.07 5.00 19.78
CA MET A 304 -21.49 5.49 18.47
C MET A 304 -21.11 6.98 18.27
N ASN A 305 -21.29 7.80 19.31
CA ASN A 305 -20.90 9.21 19.30
C ASN A 305 -19.38 9.38 19.31
N ALA A 306 -18.62 8.52 20.00
CA ALA A 306 -17.16 8.55 19.97
C ALA A 306 -16.62 8.26 18.57
N SER A 307 -17.17 7.25 17.87
CA SER A 307 -16.84 6.98 16.46
C SER A 307 -17.16 8.19 15.57
N LYS A 308 -18.35 8.78 15.70
CA LYS A 308 -18.72 9.99 14.95
C LYS A 308 -17.74 11.14 15.21
N LYS A 309 -17.45 11.44 16.48
CA LYS A 309 -16.56 12.55 16.88
C LYS A 309 -15.15 12.34 16.34
N ARG A 310 -14.65 11.11 16.31
CA ARG A 310 -13.34 10.76 15.73
C ARG A 310 -13.29 11.11 14.25
N TRP A 311 -14.29 10.71 13.46
CA TRP A 311 -14.37 11.07 12.04
C TRP A 311 -14.59 12.55 11.78
N ASP A 312 -15.43 13.22 12.57
CA ASP A 312 -15.57 14.68 12.49
C ASP A 312 -14.22 15.37 12.73
N GLY A 313 -13.43 14.87 13.69
CA GLY A 313 -12.08 15.35 13.97
C GLY A 313 -11.11 15.12 12.81
N TYR A 314 -11.13 13.92 12.21
CA TYR A 314 -10.33 13.64 11.02
C TYR A 314 -10.63 14.63 9.90
N LEU A 315 -11.91 14.85 9.56
CA LEU A 315 -12.31 15.77 8.49
C LEU A 315 -11.93 17.22 8.81
N ALA A 316 -12.14 17.66 10.06
CA ALA A 316 -11.82 19.02 10.48
C ALA A 316 -10.31 19.32 10.41
N ASN A 317 -9.47 18.35 10.75
CA ASN A 317 -8.01 18.50 10.70
C ASN A 317 -7.46 18.26 9.28
N GLY A 318 -8.07 17.35 8.53
CA GLY A 318 -7.57 16.92 7.24
C GLY A 318 -7.95 17.83 6.07
N LEU A 319 -9.12 18.48 6.11
CA LEU A 319 -9.65 19.30 5.02
C LEU A 319 -9.33 20.79 5.21
N THR A 320 -8.04 21.14 5.15
CA THR A 320 -7.56 22.50 5.45
C THR A 320 -7.35 23.36 4.21
N ASN A 321 -7.29 22.77 3.00
CA ASN A 321 -7.15 23.52 1.76
C ASN A 321 -8.48 24.20 1.37
N LYS A 322 -8.49 25.53 1.43
CA LYS A 322 -9.65 26.39 1.12
C LYS A 322 -9.78 26.72 -0.37
N ASP A 323 -8.71 26.53 -1.14
CA ASP A 323 -8.65 26.82 -2.57
C ASP A 323 -9.10 25.62 -3.41
N ALA A 324 -9.23 24.44 -2.80
CA ALA A 324 -9.75 23.25 -3.44
C ALA A 324 -11.25 23.36 -3.82
N THR A 325 -11.63 22.71 -4.92
CA THR A 325 -13.05 22.48 -5.29
C THR A 325 -13.70 21.45 -4.36
N PRO A 326 -15.05 21.39 -4.30
CA PRO A 326 -15.76 20.32 -3.60
C PRO A 326 -15.37 18.91 -4.08
N GLU A 327 -15.10 18.74 -5.37
CA GLU A 327 -14.67 17.47 -5.96
C GLU A 327 -13.25 17.10 -5.51
N GLN A 328 -12.33 18.06 -5.46
CA GLN A 328 -10.97 17.86 -4.93
C GLN A 328 -11.02 17.53 -3.43
N ALA A 329 -11.86 18.21 -2.65
CA ALA A 329 -12.09 17.87 -1.24
C ALA A 329 -12.68 16.45 -1.08
N ARG A 330 -13.59 16.04 -1.97
CA ARG A 330 -14.14 14.67 -1.99
C ARG A 330 -13.05 13.62 -2.23
N VAL A 331 -12.05 13.91 -3.08
CA VAL A 331 -10.88 13.03 -3.28
C VAL A 331 -10.03 12.93 -2.01
N ALA A 332 -9.82 14.03 -1.30
CA ALA A 332 -9.13 14.00 0.00
C ALA A 332 -9.87 13.13 1.02
N VAL A 333 -11.20 13.22 1.09
CA VAL A 333 -12.01 12.34 1.94
C VAL A 333 -11.90 10.87 1.50
N LYS A 334 -11.86 10.58 0.20
CA LYS A 334 -11.63 9.23 -0.34
C LYS A 334 -10.29 8.66 0.13
N ALA A 335 -9.25 9.49 0.12
CA ALA A 335 -7.93 9.14 0.60
C ALA A 335 -7.92 8.83 2.10
N MET A 336 -8.49 9.72 2.92
CA MET A 336 -8.60 9.52 4.38
C MET A 336 -9.41 8.26 4.71
N MET A 337 -10.51 8.00 3.98
CA MET A 337 -11.31 6.79 4.12
C MET A 337 -10.53 5.51 3.75
N THR A 338 -9.68 5.58 2.73
CA THR A 338 -8.83 4.46 2.32
C THR A 338 -7.75 4.17 3.36
N LEU A 339 -7.00 5.19 3.79
CA LEU A 339 -5.93 5.05 4.78
C LEU A 339 -6.46 4.53 6.14
N ASN A 340 -7.54 5.11 6.66
CA ASN A 340 -8.16 4.61 7.91
C ASN A 340 -8.79 3.23 7.74
N GLY A 341 -9.22 2.86 6.53
CA GLY A 341 -9.68 1.51 6.20
C GLY A 341 -8.55 0.48 6.16
N ASN A 342 -7.33 0.90 5.83
CA ASN A 342 -6.13 0.05 5.77
C ASN A 342 -5.33 0.02 7.08
N TRP A 343 -5.67 0.86 8.05
CA TRP A 343 -5.14 0.82 9.41
C TRP A 343 -5.61 -0.43 10.18
N ARG A 344 -4.68 -1.24 10.68
CA ARG A 344 -4.91 -2.36 11.61
C ARG A 344 -4.38 -2.05 13.00
N SER A 345 -5.10 -2.51 14.01
CA SER A 345 -4.63 -2.49 15.39
C SER A 345 -3.67 -3.64 15.69
N ALA A 346 -2.90 -3.49 16.77
CA ALA A 346 -1.98 -4.52 17.25
C ALA A 346 -2.64 -5.90 17.36
N ALA A 347 -1.96 -6.92 16.84
CA ALA A 347 -2.36 -8.31 16.89
C ALA A 347 -1.16 -9.22 16.57
N GLY A 348 -1.18 -10.43 17.14
CA GLY A 348 -0.07 -11.38 17.01
C GLY A 348 1.25 -10.84 17.57
N ASP A 349 2.31 -10.92 16.76
CA ASP A 349 3.64 -10.43 17.11
C ASP A 349 3.81 -8.92 16.91
N ILE A 350 2.91 -8.28 16.16
CA ILE A 350 2.90 -6.81 15.98
C ILE A 350 2.27 -6.15 17.20
N LYS A 351 3.02 -5.25 17.86
CA LYS A 351 2.67 -4.68 19.18
C LYS A 351 1.93 -3.35 19.11
N GLN A 352 1.87 -2.73 17.93
CA GLN A 352 1.28 -1.42 17.74
C GLN A 352 0.34 -1.41 16.53
N ALA A 353 -0.35 -0.30 16.31
CA ALA A 353 -1.10 -0.12 15.07
C ALA A 353 -0.16 -0.03 13.86
N THR A 354 -0.65 -0.46 12.70
CA THR A 354 0.06 -0.36 11.42
C THR A 354 -0.93 -0.07 10.29
N VAL A 355 -0.44 0.35 9.13
CA VAL A 355 -1.25 0.59 7.94
C VAL A 355 -0.70 -0.25 6.80
N THR A 356 -1.55 -1.10 6.22
CA THR A 356 -1.12 -1.95 5.11
C THR A 356 -1.30 -1.26 3.76
N PRO A 357 -0.68 -1.74 2.67
CA PRO A 357 -0.87 -1.13 1.36
C PRO A 357 -2.33 -1.25 0.86
N SER A 358 -3.04 -2.33 1.18
CA SER A 358 -4.47 -2.46 0.88
C SER A 358 -5.10 -3.61 1.66
N VAL A 359 -6.22 -3.36 2.32
CA VAL A 359 -6.95 -4.41 3.03
C VAL A 359 -7.67 -5.41 2.10
N THR A 360 -7.96 -5.03 0.86
CA THR A 360 -8.69 -5.87 -0.12
C THR A 360 -7.76 -6.63 -1.06
N ALA A 361 -6.51 -6.21 -1.19
CA ALA A 361 -5.56 -6.83 -2.10
C ALA A 361 -5.01 -8.15 -1.57
N ARG A 362 -4.76 -9.05 -2.51
CA ARG A 362 -4.37 -10.44 -2.26
C ARG A 362 -3.17 -10.60 -1.32
N TRP A 363 -2.17 -9.73 -1.46
CA TRP A 363 -0.86 -9.81 -0.81
C TRP A 363 -0.55 -8.61 0.08
N PHE A 364 -1.52 -7.72 0.31
CA PHE A 364 -1.33 -6.51 1.12
C PHE A 364 -2.27 -6.44 2.33
N SER A 365 -3.11 -7.45 2.54
CA SER A 365 -4.09 -7.46 3.63
C SER A 365 -3.45 -7.92 4.95
N GLY A 366 -4.27 -8.27 5.93
CA GLY A 366 -3.79 -8.56 7.28
C GLY A 366 -3.18 -7.31 7.90
N ASN A 367 -2.08 -7.48 8.60
CA ASN A 367 -1.18 -6.40 9.06
C ASN A 367 0.20 -6.47 8.39
N LEU A 368 0.26 -6.94 7.14
CA LEU A 368 1.49 -6.97 6.36
C LEU A 368 1.99 -5.52 6.15
N THR A 369 3.20 -5.23 6.62
CA THR A 369 3.73 -3.86 6.73
C THR A 369 5.08 -3.74 6.05
N TRP A 370 5.19 -2.77 5.13
CA TRP A 370 6.42 -2.45 4.38
C TRP A 370 6.96 -1.07 4.79
N PRO A 371 8.30 -0.88 4.90
CA PRO A 371 8.88 0.42 5.21
C PRO A 371 8.50 1.50 4.19
N TRP A 372 8.64 1.23 2.88
CA TRP A 372 8.41 2.21 1.82
C TRP A 372 7.01 2.82 1.87
N ASP A 373 6.01 1.94 1.98
CA ASP A 373 4.62 2.28 2.12
C ASP A 373 4.38 3.09 3.41
N SER A 374 4.97 2.65 4.52
CA SER A 374 4.78 3.25 5.83
C SER A 374 5.24 4.71 5.89
N TRP A 375 6.38 5.04 5.25
CA TRP A 375 6.87 6.43 5.21
C TRP A 375 5.85 7.37 4.55
N LYS A 376 5.30 6.93 3.42
CA LYS A 376 4.32 7.69 2.62
C LYS A 376 2.97 7.79 3.34
N GLN A 377 2.51 6.67 3.90
CA GLN A 377 1.27 6.60 4.68
C GLN A 377 1.32 7.50 5.91
N ALA A 378 2.37 7.38 6.72
CA ALA A 378 2.52 8.14 7.95
C ALA A 378 2.66 9.64 7.67
N TYR A 379 3.35 10.03 6.60
CA TYR A 379 3.43 11.44 6.18
C TYR A 379 2.03 12.03 5.94
N ALA A 380 1.19 11.37 5.13
CA ALA A 380 -0.17 11.86 4.89
C ALA A 380 -1.04 11.81 6.16
N MET A 381 -0.96 10.71 6.91
CA MET A 381 -1.76 10.50 8.11
C MET A 381 -1.37 11.43 9.25
N ALA A 382 -0.16 12.01 9.25
CA ALA A 382 0.27 13.00 10.23
C ALA A 382 -0.74 14.15 10.38
N HIS A 383 -1.39 14.57 9.29
CA HIS A 383 -2.27 15.74 9.26
C HIS A 383 -3.73 15.46 9.63
N PHE A 384 -4.14 14.20 9.81
CA PHE A 384 -5.51 13.89 10.22
C PHE A 384 -5.62 12.75 11.24
N ASN A 385 -4.67 11.81 11.29
CA ASN A 385 -4.63 10.70 12.24
C ASN A 385 -3.18 10.44 12.72
N PRO A 386 -2.57 11.39 13.44
CA PRO A 386 -1.16 11.33 13.82
C PRO A 386 -0.81 10.19 14.79
N ASP A 387 -1.77 9.70 15.58
CA ASP A 387 -1.54 8.57 16.49
C ASP A 387 -1.20 7.29 15.71
N VAL A 388 -1.96 7.01 14.64
CA VAL A 388 -1.69 5.87 13.76
C VAL A 388 -0.43 6.10 12.94
N ALA A 389 -0.13 7.34 12.54
CA ALA A 389 1.12 7.66 11.84
C ALA A 389 2.36 7.31 12.67
N MET A 390 2.38 7.69 13.96
CA MET A 390 3.46 7.32 14.90
C MET A 390 3.58 5.81 15.06
N ASP A 391 2.46 5.13 15.30
CA ASP A 391 2.45 3.68 15.53
C ASP A 391 2.86 2.88 14.28
N ASN A 392 2.49 3.35 13.08
CA ASN A 392 2.90 2.73 11.82
C ASN A 392 4.43 2.76 11.67
N ILE A 393 5.04 3.92 11.92
CA ILE A 393 6.51 4.07 11.93
C ILE A 393 7.15 3.16 12.98
N ARG A 394 6.63 3.18 14.22
CA ARG A 394 7.14 2.32 15.29
C ARG A 394 7.04 0.83 14.96
N THR A 395 6.00 0.41 14.24
CA THR A 395 5.84 -0.98 13.78
C THR A 395 6.99 -1.37 12.87
N VAL A 396 7.34 -0.56 11.86
CA VAL A 396 8.49 -0.81 10.98
C VAL A 396 9.79 -0.97 11.78
N PHE A 397 9.98 -0.15 12.81
CA PHE A 397 11.16 -0.22 13.69
C PHE A 397 11.10 -1.31 14.77
N GLN A 398 9.99 -2.04 14.92
CA GLN A 398 9.80 -3.00 16.00
C GLN A 398 10.85 -4.11 15.98
N GLU A 399 11.21 -4.56 14.77
CA GLU A 399 12.13 -5.68 14.54
C GLU A 399 13.45 -5.21 13.92
N GLN A 400 13.76 -3.91 14.04
CA GLN A 400 15.06 -3.38 13.62
C GLN A 400 16.19 -4.23 14.21
N VAL A 401 17.07 -4.71 13.34
CA VAL A 401 18.09 -5.68 13.72
C VAL A 401 19.04 -5.08 14.74
N GLN A 402 19.25 -5.82 15.83
CA GLN A 402 20.16 -5.45 16.91
C GLN A 402 21.50 -6.20 16.78
N ALA A 403 22.55 -5.69 17.41
CA ALA A 403 23.90 -6.30 17.34
C ALA A 403 23.97 -7.73 17.87
N ASN A 404 22.99 -8.14 18.69
CA ASN A 404 22.86 -9.48 19.25
C ASN A 404 21.79 -10.33 18.53
N ASP A 405 21.35 -9.92 17.33
CA ASP A 405 20.44 -10.72 16.52
C ASP A 405 21.03 -12.10 16.23
N LYS A 406 20.18 -13.13 16.30
CA LYS A 406 20.63 -14.53 16.22
C LYS A 406 20.82 -15.02 14.78
N ILE A 407 20.22 -14.34 13.81
CA ILE A 407 20.20 -14.74 12.40
C ILE A 407 21.18 -13.88 11.61
N ARG A 408 21.16 -12.56 11.85
CA ARG A 408 21.88 -11.56 11.06
C ARG A 408 22.53 -10.47 11.92
N PRO A 409 23.41 -10.81 12.86
CA PRO A 409 24.10 -9.80 13.68
C PRO A 409 24.93 -8.81 12.83
N GLN A 410 25.33 -9.20 11.61
CA GLN A 410 26.01 -8.33 10.64
C GLN A 410 25.13 -7.20 10.07
N ASP A 411 23.81 -7.27 10.26
CA ASP A 411 22.83 -6.31 9.74
C ASP A 411 22.36 -5.31 10.81
N LYS A 412 23.14 -5.02 11.86
CA LYS A 412 22.73 -4.08 12.93
C LYS A 412 22.22 -2.76 12.33
N GLY A 413 20.98 -2.38 12.67
CA GLY A 413 20.32 -1.18 12.17
C GLY A 413 19.36 -1.39 11.01
N TYR A 414 19.45 -2.54 10.33
CA TYR A 414 18.59 -2.94 9.21
C TYR A 414 17.10 -3.00 9.57
N LEU A 415 16.27 -2.56 8.63
CA LEU A 415 14.82 -2.69 8.67
C LEU A 415 14.37 -3.76 7.67
N LEU A 416 13.47 -4.64 8.09
CA LEU A 416 12.95 -5.73 7.28
C LEU A 416 12.02 -5.20 6.20
N ASP A 417 11.98 -5.88 5.05
CA ASP A 417 11.05 -5.56 3.97
C ASP A 417 9.59 -5.76 4.38
N VAL A 418 9.28 -6.88 5.04
CA VAL A 418 7.90 -7.22 5.41
C VAL A 418 7.82 -7.73 6.84
N LEU A 419 7.05 -7.01 7.66
CA LEU A 419 6.59 -7.48 8.96
C LEU A 419 5.18 -8.05 8.84
N THR A 420 4.91 -9.12 9.59
CA THR A 420 3.66 -9.88 9.47
C THR A 420 3.05 -10.19 10.84
N TYR A 421 1.83 -10.73 10.83
CA TYR A 421 1.08 -11.06 12.04
C TYR A 421 1.86 -11.97 12.99
N THR A 422 2.62 -12.93 12.46
CA THR A 422 3.48 -13.83 13.25
C THR A 422 4.87 -13.93 12.66
N LYS A 423 5.89 -14.01 13.51
CA LYS A 423 7.26 -14.23 13.03
C LYS A 423 7.41 -15.61 12.37
N PRO A 424 8.38 -15.79 11.46
CA PRO A 424 8.71 -17.11 10.92
C PRO A 424 9.25 -18.01 12.04
N THR A 425 9.22 -19.33 11.82
CA THR A 425 9.72 -20.32 12.78
C THR A 425 11.20 -20.16 13.07
N SER A 426 11.99 -19.69 12.09
CA SER A 426 13.40 -19.32 12.25
C SER A 426 13.62 -18.25 13.33
N ARG A 427 12.62 -17.39 13.58
CA ARG A 427 12.61 -16.38 14.64
C ARG A 427 11.78 -16.76 15.87
N GLY A 428 11.35 -18.01 15.96
CA GLY A 428 10.56 -18.53 17.08
C GLY A 428 9.10 -18.10 17.08
N GLY A 429 8.57 -17.58 15.97
CA GLY A 429 7.14 -17.30 15.82
C GLY A 429 6.33 -18.50 15.35
N ALA A 430 5.04 -18.27 15.10
CA ALA A 430 4.10 -19.31 14.67
C ALA A 430 4.24 -19.74 13.20
N GLY A 431 5.21 -19.15 12.47
CA GLY A 431 5.45 -19.38 11.05
C GLY A 431 4.64 -18.39 10.22
N SER A 432 5.28 -17.55 9.42
CA SER A 432 4.64 -16.73 8.39
C SER A 432 5.46 -16.89 7.13
N GLU A 433 4.77 -17.03 6.00
CA GLU A 433 5.40 -17.19 4.71
C GLU A 433 5.63 -15.85 3.98
N ASN A 434 5.00 -14.76 4.43
CA ASN A 434 5.17 -13.43 3.84
C ASN A 434 6.30 -12.60 4.48
N TRP A 435 6.82 -13.05 5.63
CA TRP A 435 7.91 -12.37 6.32
C TRP A 435 9.17 -12.33 5.46
N ASN A 436 9.71 -11.14 5.20
CA ASN A 436 10.84 -10.98 4.30
C ASN A 436 11.98 -10.15 4.90
N GLU A 437 13.19 -10.69 4.80
CA GLU A 437 14.45 -10.08 5.25
C GLU A 437 15.54 -10.12 4.18
N ARG A 438 15.18 -10.49 2.95
CA ARG A 438 16.11 -10.58 1.82
C ARG A 438 16.61 -9.20 1.39
N ASN A 439 15.84 -8.16 1.69
CA ASN A 439 16.08 -6.77 1.34
C ASN A 439 15.35 -5.85 2.34
N THR A 440 15.64 -4.56 2.26
CA THR A 440 14.80 -3.52 2.86
C THR A 440 14.00 -2.80 1.77
N LYS A 441 13.79 -1.49 1.92
CA LYS A 441 13.18 -0.57 0.95
C LYS A 441 13.87 0.81 0.98
N PRO A 442 13.64 1.71 0.00
CA PRO A 442 14.28 3.02 -0.01
C PRO A 442 13.95 3.81 1.26
N SER A 443 14.92 4.55 1.80
CA SER A 443 14.76 5.21 3.09
C SER A 443 14.23 6.63 2.94
N LEU A 444 12.92 6.80 3.15
CA LEU A 444 12.28 8.10 3.46
C LEU A 444 11.87 8.18 4.94
N ALA A 445 12.53 7.39 5.80
CA ALA A 445 12.19 7.27 7.21
C ALA A 445 12.30 8.62 7.95
N SER A 446 13.44 9.31 7.82
CA SER A 446 13.67 10.59 8.48
C SER A 446 12.74 11.70 7.96
N TRP A 447 12.41 11.68 6.66
CA TRP A 447 11.42 12.58 6.06
C TRP A 447 10.03 12.39 6.69
N SER A 448 9.58 11.13 6.83
CA SER A 448 8.28 10.80 7.42
C SER A 448 8.20 11.14 8.91
N VAL A 449 9.26 10.83 9.68
CA VAL A 449 9.34 11.14 11.12
C VAL A 449 9.32 12.64 11.37
N MET A 450 10.01 13.43 10.55
CA MET A 450 10.01 14.88 10.68
C MET A 450 8.63 15.48 10.43
N GLU A 451 7.90 14.99 9.44
CA GLU A 451 6.52 15.45 9.17
C GLU A 451 5.58 15.14 10.34
N VAL A 452 5.66 13.94 10.90
CA VAL A 452 4.86 13.58 12.09
C VAL A 452 5.20 14.48 13.28
N TYR A 453 6.49 14.77 13.51
CA TYR A 453 6.92 15.71 14.53
C TYR A 453 6.32 17.10 14.32
N HIS A 454 6.41 17.65 13.11
CA HIS A 454 5.87 18.97 12.77
C HIS A 454 4.35 19.01 12.90
N ALA A 455 3.63 18.04 12.36
CA ALA A 455 2.17 17.99 12.47
C ALA A 455 1.74 17.95 13.95
N LEU A 456 2.34 17.07 14.76
CA LEU A 456 2.03 17.00 16.20
C LEU A 456 2.27 18.35 16.88
N ALA A 457 3.40 19.00 16.64
CA ALA A 457 3.76 20.24 17.30
C ALA A 457 2.91 21.45 16.82
N ASN A 458 2.67 21.54 15.51
CA ASN A 458 2.14 22.73 14.86
C ASN A 458 0.64 22.64 14.58
N ASP A 459 0.17 21.48 14.10
CA ASP A 459 -1.22 21.29 13.67
C ASP A 459 -2.10 20.84 14.85
N PHE A 460 -1.55 19.98 15.72
CA PHE A 460 -2.30 19.37 16.84
C PHE A 460 -1.98 19.98 18.21
N GLY A 461 -0.95 20.82 18.33
CA GLY A 461 -0.54 21.42 19.61
C GLY A 461 -0.10 20.40 20.67
N ARG A 462 0.51 19.29 20.25
CA ARG A 462 0.97 18.16 21.06
C ARG A 462 2.50 18.13 21.16
N GLN A 463 3.12 19.22 21.62
CA GLN A 463 4.59 19.35 21.64
C GLN A 463 5.28 18.29 22.50
N GLN A 464 4.66 17.86 23.60
CA GLN A 464 5.21 16.81 24.47
C GLN A 464 5.26 15.45 23.77
N ASP A 465 4.21 15.12 23.02
CA ASP A 465 4.15 13.87 22.25
C ASP A 465 5.13 13.91 21.07
N ALA A 466 5.24 15.06 20.39
CA ALA A 466 6.23 15.29 19.34
C ALA A 466 7.66 15.06 19.88
N GLN A 467 8.00 15.67 21.02
CA GLN A 467 9.31 15.50 21.65
C GLN A 467 9.57 14.04 22.06
N ALA A 468 8.60 13.39 22.70
CA ALA A 468 8.75 12.00 23.12
C ALA A 468 8.96 11.06 21.92
N PHE A 469 8.24 11.31 20.81
CA PHE A 469 8.35 10.53 19.59
C PHE A 469 9.70 10.72 18.89
N ILE A 470 10.18 11.95 18.72
CA ILE A 470 11.47 12.18 18.07
C ILE A 470 12.64 11.66 18.92
N ASP A 471 12.59 11.80 20.25
CA ASP A 471 13.61 11.24 21.17
C ASP A 471 13.65 9.71 21.10
N GLU A 472 12.49 9.06 20.90
CA GLU A 472 12.36 7.62 20.76
C GLU A 472 12.94 7.11 19.43
N ILE A 473 12.60 7.77 18.32
CA ILE A 473 12.87 7.27 16.97
C ILE A 473 14.24 7.69 16.45
N TYR A 474 14.76 8.85 16.85
CA TYR A 474 16.02 9.38 16.33
C TYR A 474 17.21 8.39 16.41
N PRO A 475 17.51 7.73 17.56
CA PRO A 475 18.60 6.76 17.63
C PRO A 475 18.41 5.55 16.68
N LYS A 476 17.15 5.20 16.35
CA LYS A 476 16.82 4.12 15.43
C LYS A 476 17.08 4.53 13.99
N LEU A 477 16.74 5.76 13.62
CA LEU A 477 17.07 6.35 12.31
C LEU A 477 18.59 6.39 12.12
N VAL A 478 19.33 6.89 13.12
CA VAL A 478 20.80 6.89 13.10
C VAL A 478 21.37 5.49 12.88
N SER A 479 20.83 4.47 13.56
CA SER A 479 21.30 3.09 13.34
C SER A 479 20.96 2.56 11.95
N TYR A 480 19.84 2.98 11.35
CA TYR A 480 19.46 2.56 10.00
C TYR A 480 20.31 3.26 8.93
N HIS A 481 20.60 4.54 9.13
CA HIS A 481 21.57 5.30 8.35
C HIS A 481 22.95 4.63 8.32
N ASP A 482 23.47 4.29 9.51
CA ASP A 482 24.77 3.63 9.64
C ASP A 482 24.81 2.27 8.90
N TRP A 483 23.69 1.53 8.89
CA TRP A 483 23.60 0.24 8.18
C TRP A 483 23.74 0.38 6.66
N TRP A 484 23.14 1.42 6.06
CA TRP A 484 23.29 1.66 4.62
C TRP A 484 24.77 1.87 4.26
N LEU A 485 25.47 2.70 5.02
CA LEU A 485 26.89 2.98 4.78
C LEU A 485 27.81 1.78 5.06
N SER A 486 27.38 0.81 5.88
CA SER A 486 28.19 -0.38 6.17
C SER A 486 27.90 -1.57 5.25
N ASN A 487 26.64 -1.76 4.82
CA ASN A 487 26.20 -2.99 4.15
C ASN A 487 25.77 -2.77 2.69
N ARG A 488 25.72 -1.51 2.22
CA ARG A 488 25.21 -1.09 0.91
C ARG A 488 26.07 0.00 0.27
N ASP A 489 27.36 0.05 0.58
CA ASP A 489 28.32 0.98 -0.03
C ASP A 489 29.56 0.18 -0.43
N HIS A 490 29.46 -0.51 -1.57
CA HIS A 490 30.46 -1.47 -2.01
C HIS A 490 31.83 -0.80 -2.20
N ASN A 491 31.87 0.39 -2.79
CA ASN A 491 33.13 1.09 -3.06
C ASN A 491 33.58 2.03 -1.92
N GLN A 492 32.82 2.13 -0.84
CA GLN A 492 33.09 2.95 0.35
C GLN A 492 33.22 4.44 0.04
N ASN A 493 32.49 4.94 -0.95
CA ASN A 493 32.52 6.34 -1.32
C ASN A 493 31.51 7.18 -0.52
N GLY A 494 30.67 6.58 0.32
CA GLY A 494 29.62 7.24 1.11
C GLY A 494 28.32 7.48 0.35
N VAL A 495 28.11 6.83 -0.80
CA VAL A 495 26.90 6.89 -1.62
C VAL A 495 26.38 5.46 -1.79
N PRO A 496 25.26 5.09 -1.14
CA PRO A 496 24.84 3.70 -1.11
C PRO A 496 24.24 3.23 -2.44
N GLU A 497 24.40 1.94 -2.71
CA GLU A 497 23.70 1.21 -3.76
C GLU A 497 22.46 0.51 -3.20
N TYR A 498 21.48 0.21 -4.05
CA TYR A 498 20.50 -0.82 -3.70
C TYR A 498 21.13 -2.20 -3.84
N GLY A 499 20.65 -3.15 -3.03
CA GLY A 499 21.28 -4.45 -2.91
C GLY A 499 20.42 -5.49 -2.20
N ALA A 500 21.07 -6.51 -1.65
CA ALA A 500 20.40 -7.59 -0.96
C ALA A 500 21.15 -7.98 0.31
N ALA A 501 20.42 -8.47 1.31
CA ALA A 501 20.99 -8.99 2.53
C ALA A 501 21.54 -10.42 2.33
N VAL A 502 22.38 -10.87 3.26
CA VAL A 502 22.77 -12.29 3.35
C VAL A 502 21.54 -13.12 3.66
N ASP A 503 21.25 -14.09 2.79
CA ASP A 503 20.06 -14.94 2.92
C ASP A 503 20.28 -16.28 2.21
N PRO A 504 19.72 -17.40 2.72
CA PRO A 504 19.77 -18.68 2.02
C PRO A 504 19.23 -18.67 0.58
N ALA A 505 18.40 -17.68 0.21
CA ALA A 505 17.94 -17.47 -1.16
C ALA A 505 19.00 -16.87 -2.10
N HIS A 506 20.09 -16.31 -1.56
CA HIS A 506 21.11 -15.57 -2.32
C HIS A 506 22.48 -16.26 -2.29
N ASN A 507 22.79 -16.97 -1.21
CA ASN A 507 24.10 -17.58 -0.99
C ASN A 507 24.03 -18.98 -0.40
N THR A 508 25.11 -19.73 -0.63
CA THR A 508 25.36 -20.99 0.04
C THR A 508 25.62 -20.79 1.53
N SER A 509 25.55 -21.87 2.32
CA SER A 509 25.74 -21.81 3.79
C SER A 509 27.14 -21.38 4.23
N ASP A 510 28.13 -21.49 3.36
CA ASP A 510 29.50 -20.98 3.54
C ASP A 510 29.66 -19.52 3.06
N GLY A 511 28.57 -18.84 2.69
CA GLY A 511 28.57 -17.41 2.39
C GLY A 511 29.14 -17.07 1.02
N VAL A 512 28.82 -17.87 0.00
CA VAL A 512 29.19 -17.63 -1.40
C VAL A 512 27.93 -17.40 -2.23
N MET A 513 27.87 -16.31 -2.99
CA MET A 513 26.76 -16.05 -3.91
C MET A 513 26.54 -17.23 -4.86
N TYR A 514 25.28 -17.55 -5.18
CA TYR A 514 24.98 -18.44 -6.29
C TYR A 514 23.97 -17.81 -7.26
N VAL A 515 23.95 -18.34 -8.48
CA VAL A 515 23.00 -17.99 -9.54
C VAL A 515 22.43 -19.25 -10.15
N TRP A 516 21.24 -19.15 -10.75
CA TRP A 516 20.73 -20.19 -11.65
C TRP A 516 20.89 -19.72 -13.09
N VAL A 517 21.50 -20.55 -13.92
CA VAL A 517 21.70 -20.28 -15.34
C VAL A 517 21.02 -21.35 -16.18
N GLU A 518 20.19 -20.94 -17.13
CA GLU A 518 19.64 -21.80 -18.15
C GLU A 518 20.44 -21.61 -19.45
N THR A 519 21.11 -22.66 -19.93
CA THR A 519 21.97 -22.55 -21.13
C THR A 519 22.09 -23.86 -21.90
N LYS A 520 22.21 -23.72 -23.23
CA LYS A 520 22.53 -24.81 -24.17
C LYS A 520 23.92 -24.65 -24.79
N ASP A 521 24.74 -23.74 -24.27
CA ASP A 521 26.09 -23.53 -24.77
C ASP A 521 26.92 -24.81 -24.57
N PRO A 522 27.41 -25.45 -25.65
CA PRO A 522 28.19 -26.68 -25.52
C PRO A 522 29.50 -26.48 -24.77
N LYS A 523 29.98 -25.23 -24.64
CA LYS A 523 31.21 -24.86 -23.92
C LYS A 523 30.97 -24.54 -22.44
N PHE A 524 29.73 -24.53 -21.96
CA PHE A 524 29.42 -24.10 -20.60
C PHE A 524 30.28 -24.81 -19.53
N LYS A 525 30.43 -26.13 -19.64
CA LYS A 525 31.22 -26.96 -18.71
C LYS A 525 32.74 -26.83 -18.90
N ASP A 526 33.19 -26.22 -20.00
CA ASP A 526 34.59 -25.88 -20.22
C ASP A 526 34.92 -24.49 -19.64
N ILE A 527 33.93 -23.59 -19.61
CA ILE A 527 34.05 -22.22 -19.07
C ILE A 527 33.97 -22.23 -17.53
N ILE A 528 33.00 -22.97 -16.98
CA ILE A 528 32.69 -22.98 -15.55
C ILE A 528 33.37 -24.18 -14.84
N PRO A 529 34.16 -23.94 -13.78
CA PRO A 529 34.76 -25.01 -12.99
C PRO A 529 33.69 -25.97 -12.42
N SER A 530 33.95 -27.26 -12.51
CA SER A 530 33.01 -28.30 -12.07
C SER A 530 32.60 -28.20 -10.59
N GLU A 531 33.50 -27.67 -9.75
CA GLU A 531 33.33 -27.47 -8.32
C GLU A 531 32.40 -26.30 -7.97
N ASP A 532 32.19 -25.39 -8.92
CA ASP A 532 31.28 -24.25 -8.79
C ASP A 532 29.85 -24.61 -9.22
N ILE A 533 29.66 -25.71 -9.97
CA ILE A 533 28.34 -26.23 -10.34
C ILE A 533 27.79 -27.07 -9.17
N ILE A 534 26.90 -26.48 -8.37
CA ILE A 534 26.36 -27.13 -7.16
C ILE A 534 25.08 -27.92 -7.41
N LYS A 535 24.31 -27.61 -8.47
CA LYS A 535 23.15 -28.40 -8.92
C LYS A 535 23.02 -28.39 -10.43
N THR A 536 22.42 -29.45 -10.98
CA THR A 536 22.09 -29.57 -12.40
C THR A 536 20.71 -30.19 -12.55
N ASP A 537 19.84 -29.56 -13.35
CA ASP A 537 18.53 -30.08 -13.74
C ASP A 537 18.27 -29.77 -15.23
N GLY A 538 18.56 -30.74 -16.10
CA GLY A 538 18.52 -30.54 -17.55
C GLY A 538 19.50 -29.45 -18.00
N ASP A 539 18.96 -28.41 -18.65
CA ASP A 539 19.71 -27.23 -19.12
C ASP A 539 19.83 -26.13 -18.03
N HIS A 540 19.36 -26.38 -16.80
CA HIS A 540 19.44 -25.46 -15.67
C HIS A 540 20.57 -25.85 -14.71
N TYR A 541 21.45 -24.90 -14.40
CA TYR A 541 22.59 -25.11 -13.53
C TYR A 541 22.58 -24.10 -12.39
N GLN A 542 22.78 -24.56 -11.16
CA GLN A 542 23.06 -23.69 -10.03
C GLN A 542 24.58 -23.54 -9.91
N VAL A 543 25.09 -22.33 -10.08
CA VAL A 543 26.54 -22.02 -10.10
C VAL A 543 26.86 -21.05 -8.96
N LYS A 544 27.90 -21.35 -8.18
CA LYS A 544 28.37 -20.47 -7.09
C LYS A 544 29.62 -19.69 -7.48
N GLY A 545 29.82 -18.55 -6.81
CA GLY A 545 31.04 -17.76 -6.84
C GLY A 545 31.02 -16.62 -7.85
N MET A 546 31.54 -15.45 -7.43
CA MET A 546 31.59 -14.22 -8.25
C MET A 546 32.38 -14.38 -9.55
N ALA A 547 33.50 -15.11 -9.53
CA ALA A 547 34.31 -15.33 -10.73
C ALA A 547 33.55 -16.15 -11.79
N SER A 548 32.81 -17.17 -11.36
CA SER A 548 32.00 -18.00 -12.26
C SER A 548 30.76 -17.26 -12.74
N TYR A 549 30.13 -16.45 -11.90
CA TYR A 549 29.08 -15.51 -12.30
C TYR A 549 29.56 -14.55 -13.41
N ASN A 550 30.71 -13.89 -13.23
CA ASN A 550 31.25 -12.97 -14.23
C ASN A 550 31.59 -13.68 -15.56
N LYS A 551 32.15 -14.90 -15.50
CA LYS A 551 32.35 -15.71 -16.71
C LYS A 551 31.05 -16.06 -17.43
N ILE A 552 29.96 -16.32 -16.69
CA ILE A 552 28.65 -16.56 -17.31
C ILE A 552 28.21 -15.34 -18.10
N LEU A 553 28.32 -14.14 -17.51
CA LEU A 553 27.97 -12.89 -18.19
C LEU A 553 28.84 -12.64 -19.44
N ASP A 554 30.15 -12.87 -19.33
CA ASP A 554 31.11 -12.49 -20.35
C ASP A 554 31.20 -13.51 -21.51
N GLU A 555 31.14 -14.80 -21.19
CA GLU A 555 31.56 -15.88 -22.10
C GLU A 555 30.45 -16.87 -22.46
N VAL A 556 29.39 -17.01 -21.66
CA VAL A 556 28.35 -18.03 -21.86
C VAL A 556 27.17 -17.47 -22.67
N ASP A 557 26.72 -18.24 -23.66
CA ASP A 557 25.42 -17.98 -24.31
C ASP A 557 24.27 -18.57 -23.48
N TYR A 558 23.75 -17.80 -22.53
CA TYR A 558 22.64 -18.21 -21.67
C TYR A 558 21.28 -17.70 -22.18
N MET A 559 20.23 -18.48 -21.91
CA MET A 559 18.84 -18.15 -22.22
C MET A 559 18.19 -17.38 -21.07
N ASN A 560 18.50 -17.77 -19.82
CA ASN A 560 18.02 -17.13 -18.61
C ASN A 560 19.11 -17.14 -17.53
N LEU A 561 19.14 -16.09 -16.70
CA LEU A 561 20.04 -15.98 -15.56
C LEU A 561 19.25 -15.42 -14.38
N GLU A 562 19.02 -16.25 -13.37
CA GLU A 562 18.32 -15.87 -12.14
C GLU A 562 19.35 -15.60 -11.04
N VAL A 563 19.42 -14.36 -10.61
CA VAL A 563 20.28 -13.91 -9.52
C VAL A 563 19.38 -13.52 -8.35
N GLY A 564 19.29 -14.36 -7.33
CA GLY A 564 18.40 -14.13 -6.19
C GLY A 564 18.65 -12.80 -5.48
N ALA A 565 19.91 -12.37 -5.41
CA ALA A 565 20.31 -11.06 -4.89
C ALA A 565 19.84 -9.89 -5.78
N GLN A 566 19.83 -10.07 -7.11
CA GLN A 566 19.32 -9.05 -8.04
C GLN A 566 17.81 -8.88 -7.93
N GLU A 567 17.08 -9.99 -7.80
CA GLU A 567 15.64 -9.95 -7.55
C GLU A 567 15.32 -9.15 -6.27
N ALA A 568 16.02 -9.48 -5.17
CA ALA A 568 15.84 -8.79 -3.89
C ALA A 568 16.27 -7.31 -3.94
N ALA A 569 17.30 -6.96 -4.70
CA ALA A 569 17.69 -5.56 -4.92
C ALA A 569 16.68 -4.79 -5.77
N GLY A 570 16.06 -5.44 -6.76
CA GLY A 570 14.90 -4.92 -7.47
C GLY A 570 13.78 -4.57 -6.48
N TRP A 571 13.45 -5.49 -5.57
CA TRP A 571 12.50 -5.23 -4.49
C TRP A 571 12.97 -4.11 -3.55
N GLU A 572 14.26 -4.04 -3.22
CA GLU A 572 14.82 -2.99 -2.34
C GLU A 572 14.65 -1.60 -2.93
N SER A 573 14.68 -1.46 -4.26
CA SER A 573 14.42 -0.19 -4.94
C SER A 573 12.95 0.25 -4.90
N GLY A 574 12.03 -0.69 -4.65
CA GLY A 574 10.59 -0.48 -4.77
C GLY A 574 10.09 -0.28 -6.21
N MET A 575 10.94 -0.48 -7.21
CA MET A 575 10.64 -0.36 -8.65
C MET A 575 11.13 -1.59 -9.42
N ASP A 576 10.62 -2.76 -9.04
CA ASP A 576 11.13 -4.10 -9.33
C ASP A 576 11.47 -4.40 -10.80
N ASN A 577 10.81 -3.73 -11.75
CA ASN A 577 11.02 -3.94 -13.18
C ASN A 577 11.35 -2.65 -13.95
N ALA A 578 11.91 -1.64 -13.30
CA ALA A 578 12.30 -0.38 -13.94
C ALA A 578 13.42 -0.56 -14.98
N ALA A 579 13.38 0.24 -16.04
CA ALA A 579 14.34 0.18 -17.15
C ALA A 579 15.79 0.37 -16.67
N ARG A 580 16.01 1.27 -15.72
CA ARG A 580 17.35 1.57 -15.16
C ARG A 580 18.03 0.37 -14.49
N PHE A 581 17.28 -0.67 -14.11
CA PHE A 581 17.81 -1.91 -13.53
C PHE A 581 17.98 -3.04 -14.54
N GLY A 582 18.00 -2.73 -15.84
CA GLY A 582 18.28 -3.69 -16.90
C GLY A 582 17.06 -4.45 -17.42
N PHE A 583 15.86 -4.13 -16.95
CA PHE A 583 14.64 -4.77 -17.41
C PHE A 583 14.15 -4.19 -18.74
N ILE A 584 14.17 -5.02 -19.77
CA ILE A 584 13.71 -4.70 -21.12
C ILE A 584 13.14 -5.97 -21.77
N TYR A 585 12.00 -5.85 -22.45
CA TYR A 585 11.43 -6.99 -23.16
C TYR A 585 12.25 -7.36 -24.39
N ASN A 586 12.32 -8.65 -24.68
CA ASN A 586 13.04 -9.17 -25.85
C ASN A 586 12.17 -10.17 -26.65
N ILE A 587 12.68 -10.62 -27.78
CA ILE A 587 12.00 -11.60 -28.66
C ILE A 587 11.59 -12.91 -27.94
N HIS A 588 12.27 -13.32 -26.87
CA HIS A 588 11.86 -14.50 -26.10
C HIS A 588 10.59 -14.22 -25.28
N ASP A 589 10.43 -13.01 -24.75
CA ASP A 589 9.20 -12.60 -24.06
C ASP A 589 7.99 -12.59 -25.02
N MET A 590 8.18 -12.14 -26.26
CA MET A 590 7.16 -12.25 -27.32
C MET A 590 6.67 -13.68 -27.56
N ASN A 591 7.54 -14.67 -27.34
CA ASN A 591 7.25 -16.08 -27.56
C ASN A 591 6.64 -16.78 -26.34
N LYS A 592 6.52 -16.11 -25.18
CA LYS A 592 5.93 -16.68 -23.97
C LYS A 592 4.41 -16.55 -23.90
N GLN A 593 3.82 -15.53 -24.54
CA GLN A 593 2.38 -15.28 -24.48
C GLN A 593 1.69 -15.63 -25.80
N ALA A 594 0.63 -16.43 -25.74
CA ALA A 594 -0.11 -16.85 -26.92
C ALA A 594 -0.74 -15.67 -27.69
N ASP A 595 -1.13 -14.61 -26.98
CA ASP A 595 -1.69 -13.40 -27.59
C ASP A 595 -0.61 -12.61 -28.35
N ASP A 596 0.60 -12.50 -27.80
CA ASP A 596 1.74 -11.84 -28.44
C ASP A 596 2.25 -12.59 -29.68
N ILE A 597 2.18 -13.93 -29.66
CA ILE A 597 2.53 -14.77 -30.82
C ILE A 597 1.57 -14.51 -31.99
N ASN A 598 0.27 -14.38 -31.71
CA ASN A 598 -0.79 -14.27 -32.72
C ASN A 598 -1.08 -12.83 -33.16
N ASN A 599 -0.65 -11.83 -32.38
CA ASN A 599 -0.76 -10.41 -32.70
C ASN A 599 0.54 -9.67 -32.35
N PRO A 600 1.59 -9.82 -33.16
CA PRO A 600 2.92 -9.31 -32.84
C PRO A 600 2.92 -7.78 -32.86
N ASP A 601 2.85 -7.16 -31.69
CA ASP A 601 3.27 -5.77 -31.58
C ASP A 601 4.81 -5.73 -31.62
N LYS A 602 5.38 -5.08 -32.65
CA LYS A 602 6.83 -4.84 -32.76
C LYS A 602 7.38 -4.06 -31.56
N ASN A 603 6.51 -3.47 -30.74
CA ASN A 603 6.88 -2.80 -29.51
C ASN A 603 7.32 -3.76 -28.39
N VAL A 604 7.05 -5.07 -28.48
CA VAL A 604 7.44 -6.05 -27.45
C VAL A 604 8.93 -6.43 -27.53
N ASP A 605 9.53 -6.57 -28.71
CA ASP A 605 11.00 -6.73 -28.84
C ASP A 605 11.73 -5.39 -28.67
N GLN A 606 11.68 -4.85 -27.45
CA GLN A 606 12.30 -3.58 -27.08
C GLN A 606 13.83 -3.67 -27.22
N LEU A 607 14.45 -4.77 -26.79
CA LEU A 607 15.90 -4.98 -26.87
C LEU A 607 16.41 -5.03 -28.31
N GLY A 608 15.74 -5.76 -29.22
CA GLY A 608 16.14 -5.79 -30.62
C GLY A 608 15.99 -4.44 -31.32
N ARG A 609 14.96 -3.65 -30.98
CA ARG A 609 14.84 -2.25 -31.47
C ARG A 609 15.96 -1.37 -30.96
N TYR A 610 16.28 -1.45 -29.67
CA TYR A 610 17.40 -0.73 -29.08
C TYR A 610 18.73 -1.13 -29.74
N ALA A 611 18.97 -2.42 -29.95
CA ALA A 611 20.16 -2.91 -30.65
C ALA A 611 20.23 -2.36 -32.09
N ALA A 612 19.10 -2.22 -32.77
CA ALA A 612 19.04 -1.67 -34.12
C ALA A 612 19.41 -0.18 -34.14
N SER A 613 18.87 0.62 -33.22
CA SER A 613 19.14 2.06 -33.15
C SER A 613 20.55 2.38 -32.64
N SER A 614 21.04 1.63 -31.65
CA SER A 614 22.28 1.95 -30.93
C SER A 614 23.51 1.28 -31.53
N HIS A 615 23.35 0.06 -32.07
CA HIS A 615 24.47 -0.76 -32.56
C HIS A 615 24.33 -1.18 -34.03
N GLY A 616 23.27 -0.74 -34.72
CA GLY A 616 23.02 -1.07 -36.12
C GLY A 616 22.69 -2.55 -36.36
N PHE A 617 22.07 -3.22 -35.38
CA PHE A 617 21.55 -4.59 -35.48
C PHE A 617 20.41 -4.66 -36.51
N ASP A 618 20.43 -5.70 -37.35
CA ASP A 618 19.28 -6.03 -38.20
C ASP A 618 18.28 -6.85 -37.39
N ASN A 619 17.25 -6.19 -36.86
CA ASN A 619 16.19 -6.78 -36.06
C ASN A 619 14.99 -7.27 -36.89
N SER A 620 15.20 -7.58 -38.17
CA SER A 620 14.16 -8.22 -38.98
C SER A 620 13.79 -9.58 -38.38
N MET A 621 12.49 -9.83 -38.18
CA MET A 621 11.97 -11.05 -37.56
C MET A 621 11.00 -11.79 -38.48
N ALA A 622 10.93 -13.11 -38.33
CA ALA A 622 9.94 -13.96 -38.99
C ALA A 622 9.39 -15.03 -38.03
N LEU A 623 8.11 -15.36 -38.18
CA LEU A 623 7.46 -16.44 -37.43
C LEU A 623 7.81 -17.79 -38.05
N ASN A 624 8.52 -18.64 -37.31
CA ASN A 624 8.94 -19.98 -37.73
C ASN A 624 8.45 -21.03 -36.71
N ASN A 625 7.68 -22.02 -37.16
CA ASN A 625 7.13 -23.10 -36.31
C ASN A 625 6.42 -22.60 -35.04
N GLY A 626 5.70 -21.48 -35.12
CA GLY A 626 4.96 -20.90 -34.00
C GLY A 626 5.79 -20.07 -33.01
N ALA A 627 7.05 -19.76 -33.35
CA ALA A 627 7.90 -18.85 -32.57
C ALA A 627 8.55 -17.78 -33.47
N TRP A 628 8.59 -16.55 -32.99
CA TRP A 628 9.30 -15.43 -33.61
C TRP A 628 10.81 -15.59 -33.43
N ASP A 629 11.55 -15.34 -34.50
CA ASP A 629 13.00 -15.41 -34.50
C ASP A 629 13.60 -14.37 -35.45
N TYR A 630 14.83 -13.94 -35.19
CA TYR A 630 15.54 -13.00 -36.06
C TYR A 630 15.91 -13.68 -37.38
N THR A 631 15.65 -13.02 -38.51
CA THR A 631 15.95 -13.58 -39.84
C THR A 631 17.45 -13.54 -40.15
N ASN A 632 18.18 -12.58 -39.59
CA ASN A 632 19.61 -12.42 -39.78
C ASN A 632 20.38 -12.89 -38.55
N LYS A 633 20.88 -14.13 -38.60
CA LYS A 633 21.61 -14.79 -37.51
C LYS A 633 23.12 -14.84 -37.74
N ASP A 634 23.64 -14.02 -38.65
CA ASP A 634 25.07 -13.96 -38.89
C ASP A 634 25.79 -13.53 -37.62
N ALA A 635 26.95 -14.13 -37.33
CA ALA A 635 27.70 -13.87 -36.10
C ALA A 635 28.02 -12.38 -35.89
N ALA A 636 28.28 -11.65 -36.98
CA ALA A 636 28.51 -10.21 -36.94
C ALA A 636 27.24 -9.41 -36.57
N ASN A 637 26.06 -9.88 -36.94
CA ASN A 637 24.79 -9.26 -36.53
C ASN A 637 24.49 -9.59 -35.06
N LEU A 638 24.61 -10.86 -34.67
CA LEU A 638 24.39 -11.28 -33.28
C LEU A 638 25.35 -10.64 -32.28
N ALA A 639 26.58 -10.32 -32.69
CA ALA A 639 27.53 -9.55 -31.86
C ALA A 639 26.98 -8.16 -31.47
N LYS A 640 26.19 -7.52 -32.33
CA LYS A 640 25.55 -6.21 -32.03
C LYS A 640 24.42 -6.36 -31.02
N LEU A 641 23.65 -7.45 -31.09
CA LEU A 641 22.67 -7.77 -30.07
C LEU A 641 23.36 -8.08 -28.72
N LYS A 642 24.55 -8.69 -28.72
CA LYS A 642 25.35 -8.88 -27.51
C LYS A 642 25.79 -7.56 -26.89
N LEU A 643 26.24 -6.58 -27.69
CA LEU A 643 26.55 -5.23 -27.20
C LEU A 643 25.33 -4.58 -26.55
N ALA A 644 24.17 -4.67 -27.19
CA ALA A 644 22.92 -4.20 -26.60
C ALA A 644 22.58 -4.89 -25.28
N LYS A 645 22.77 -6.21 -25.16
CA LYS A 645 22.58 -6.92 -23.88
C LYS A 645 23.52 -6.38 -22.79
N GLN A 646 24.76 -6.04 -23.13
CA GLN A 646 25.74 -5.50 -22.19
C GLN A 646 25.34 -4.11 -21.66
N ASP A 647 24.76 -3.24 -22.49
CA ASP A 647 24.27 -1.92 -22.02
C ASP A 647 23.15 -2.06 -20.96
N TRP A 648 22.37 -3.15 -21.04
CA TRP A 648 21.27 -3.46 -20.13
C TRP A 648 21.67 -4.41 -18.99
N GLU A 649 22.92 -4.87 -18.96
CA GLU A 649 23.41 -5.77 -17.91
C GLU A 649 23.63 -4.99 -16.60
N VAL A 650 23.09 -5.51 -15.49
CA VAL A 650 23.38 -5.00 -14.15
C VAL A 650 24.18 -6.06 -13.42
N ARG A 651 25.47 -5.77 -13.20
CA ARG A 651 26.35 -6.65 -12.42
C ARG A 651 26.13 -6.48 -10.94
N PHE A 652 26.50 -7.51 -10.18
CA PHE A 652 26.45 -7.52 -8.72
C PHE A 652 27.84 -7.73 -8.12
N ALA A 653 28.00 -7.29 -6.88
CA ALA A 653 29.15 -7.62 -6.06
C ALA A 653 28.72 -8.02 -4.64
N GLU A 654 29.57 -8.81 -3.99
CA GLU A 654 29.49 -9.11 -2.57
C GLU A 654 30.07 -7.94 -1.76
N ASN A 655 29.38 -7.55 -0.69
CA ASN A 655 29.89 -6.62 0.31
C ASN A 655 30.50 -7.44 1.45
N ARG A 656 31.78 -7.24 1.73
CA ARG A 656 32.48 -7.96 2.82
C ARG A 656 33.16 -6.99 3.77
N ALA A 657 33.19 -7.38 5.05
CA ALA A 657 33.89 -6.62 6.08
C ALA A 657 35.38 -6.44 5.74
N ASN A 658 36.00 -5.40 6.30
CA ASN A 658 37.40 -5.02 6.03
C ASN A 658 37.67 -4.66 4.57
N ASN A 659 36.82 -3.82 3.98
CA ASN A 659 36.98 -3.26 2.63
C ASN A 659 36.94 -4.33 1.53
N ASN A 660 35.88 -5.13 1.55
CA ASN A 660 35.65 -6.23 0.62
C ASN A 660 36.79 -7.26 0.58
N ASP A 661 37.48 -7.46 1.70
CA ASP A 661 38.42 -8.57 1.85
C ASP A 661 37.67 -9.89 1.56
N PRO A 662 38.12 -10.73 0.61
CA PRO A 662 37.51 -12.02 0.33
C PRO A 662 37.45 -12.95 1.56
N ALA A 663 38.35 -12.77 2.54
CA ALA A 663 38.33 -13.48 3.82
C ALA A 663 37.42 -12.81 4.87
N GLY A 664 36.91 -11.62 4.58
CA GLY A 664 35.99 -10.86 5.42
C GLY A 664 34.61 -11.50 5.50
N GLN A 665 33.91 -11.22 6.59
CA GLN A 665 32.52 -11.63 6.78
C GLN A 665 31.66 -11.04 5.67
N LEU A 666 30.81 -11.87 5.03
CA LEU A 666 29.81 -11.40 4.08
C LEU A 666 28.76 -10.54 4.80
N LEU A 667 28.57 -9.32 4.33
CA LEU A 667 27.62 -8.34 4.85
C LEU A 667 26.35 -8.26 3.99
N GLY A 668 26.46 -8.54 2.69
CA GLY A 668 25.35 -8.50 1.75
C GLY A 668 25.86 -8.41 0.31
N PHE A 669 25.03 -7.85 -0.55
CA PHE A 669 25.30 -7.66 -1.98
C PHE A 669 24.87 -6.27 -2.39
N SER A 670 25.55 -5.68 -3.38
CA SER A 670 25.16 -4.42 -4.02
C SER A 670 25.06 -4.63 -5.52
N MET A 671 24.15 -3.89 -6.16
CA MET A 671 24.27 -3.61 -7.58
C MET A 671 25.59 -2.87 -7.82
N LEU A 672 26.31 -3.21 -8.90
CA LEU A 672 27.43 -2.41 -9.40
C LEU A 672 26.90 -1.19 -10.18
N GLN A 673 26.04 -0.44 -9.50
CA GLN A 673 25.29 0.71 -9.98
C GLN A 673 24.87 1.54 -8.76
N GLU A 674 25.21 2.83 -8.76
CA GLU A 674 24.73 3.77 -7.75
C GLU A 674 23.49 4.48 -8.30
N SER A 675 22.39 4.39 -7.56
CA SER A 675 21.10 4.92 -7.99
C SER A 675 20.88 6.35 -7.54
N VAL A 676 20.46 7.22 -8.47
CA VAL A 676 20.39 8.67 -8.19
C VAL A 676 19.28 9.04 -7.22
N ASP A 677 18.17 8.31 -7.23
CA ASP A 677 17.11 8.44 -6.22
C ASP A 677 17.60 8.03 -4.84
N GLN A 678 18.33 6.91 -4.73
CA GLN A 678 18.88 6.41 -3.46
C GLN A 678 19.91 7.38 -2.87
N ALA A 679 20.80 7.91 -3.70
CA ALA A 679 21.71 8.99 -3.29
C ALA A 679 20.94 10.23 -2.82
N SER A 680 19.86 10.60 -3.52
CA SER A 680 19.00 11.73 -3.15
C SER A 680 18.25 11.50 -1.83
N TYR A 681 17.78 10.27 -1.57
CA TYR A 681 17.16 9.91 -0.30
C TYR A 681 18.19 9.91 0.83
N MET A 682 19.42 9.43 0.60
CA MET A 682 20.51 9.50 1.58
C MET A 682 20.94 10.94 1.87
N TYR A 683 20.90 11.84 0.87
CA TYR A 683 21.06 13.28 1.10
C TYR A 683 20.01 13.82 2.06
N SER A 684 18.73 13.52 1.80
CA SER A 684 17.62 13.94 2.67
C SER A 684 17.72 13.33 4.06
N ASP A 685 18.08 12.06 4.17
CA ASP A 685 18.25 11.38 5.46
C ASP A 685 19.31 12.09 6.32
N ASN A 686 20.49 12.39 5.75
CA ASN A 686 21.50 13.20 6.42
C ASN A 686 20.98 14.58 6.83
N LYS A 687 20.30 15.31 5.93
CA LYS A 687 19.72 16.63 6.21
C LYS A 687 18.75 16.58 7.39
N TYR A 688 17.82 15.63 7.39
CA TYR A 688 16.83 15.49 8.45
C TYR A 688 17.46 14.98 9.76
N LEU A 689 18.41 14.04 9.72
CA LEU A 689 19.12 13.62 10.92
C LEU A 689 19.90 14.75 11.57
N ALA A 690 20.52 15.64 10.79
CA ALA A 690 21.16 16.85 11.30
C ALA A 690 20.16 17.80 11.97
N GLU A 691 18.98 17.98 11.37
CA GLU A 691 17.92 18.80 11.95
C GLU A 691 17.37 18.19 13.24
N MET A 692 17.06 16.89 13.23
CA MET A 692 16.56 16.15 14.40
C MET A 692 17.57 16.18 15.55
N ALA A 693 18.87 16.12 15.27
CA ALA A 693 19.92 16.27 16.28
C ALA A 693 19.79 17.60 17.06
N GLY A 694 19.33 18.67 16.40
CA GLY A 694 19.03 19.95 17.03
C GLY A 694 17.72 19.97 17.84
N LEU A 695 16.81 19.03 17.59
CA LEU A 695 15.48 18.96 18.19
C LEU A 695 15.37 17.96 19.36
N VAL A 696 16.14 16.86 19.33
CA VAL A 696 16.09 15.83 20.37
C VAL A 696 16.60 16.33 21.73
N SER A 697 16.09 15.76 22.81
CA SER A 697 16.49 16.07 24.18
C SER A 697 17.97 15.78 24.45
N ASP A 698 18.52 16.41 25.49
CA ASP A 698 19.89 16.13 25.92
C ASP A 698 20.05 14.67 26.38
N GLY A 699 21.13 14.02 25.96
CA GLY A 699 21.43 12.62 26.28
C GLY A 699 20.85 11.57 25.33
N VAL A 700 20.05 11.98 24.33
CA VAL A 700 19.64 11.09 23.24
C VAL A 700 20.87 10.73 22.40
N ALA A 701 21.10 9.43 22.19
CA ALA A 701 22.29 8.94 21.49
C ALA A 701 22.33 9.42 20.02
N GLY A 702 23.52 9.85 19.58
CA GLY A 702 23.75 10.35 18.21
C GLY A 702 23.52 11.86 18.06
N LYS A 703 22.99 12.56 19.08
CA LYS A 703 22.71 14.00 19.04
C LYS A 703 23.95 14.83 18.65
N GLU A 704 25.13 14.40 19.04
CA GLU A 704 26.40 15.06 18.74
C GLU A 704 26.85 14.96 17.27
N ARG A 705 26.21 14.10 16.48
CA ARG A 705 26.58 13.81 15.08
C ARG A 705 26.00 14.78 14.05
N ALA A 706 25.32 15.85 14.49
CA ALA A 706 24.69 16.81 13.58
C ALA A 706 25.63 17.33 12.47
N GLN A 707 26.87 17.67 12.82
CA GLN A 707 27.86 18.15 11.85
C GLN A 707 28.32 17.05 10.88
N GLU A 708 28.46 15.81 11.35
CA GLU A 708 28.81 14.66 10.51
C GLU A 708 27.76 14.46 9.41
N PHE A 709 26.47 14.52 9.77
CA PHE A 709 25.39 14.40 8.81
C PHE A 709 25.36 15.58 7.82
N LEU A 710 25.61 16.81 8.27
CA LEU A 710 25.71 17.97 7.36
C LEU A 710 26.86 17.81 6.35
N ASP A 711 28.01 17.31 6.80
CA ASP A 711 29.16 17.05 5.92
C ASP A 711 28.83 15.95 4.90
N GLY A 712 28.16 14.88 5.34
CA GLY A 712 27.65 13.80 4.49
C GLY A 712 26.67 14.31 3.42
N ALA A 713 25.66 15.09 3.83
CA ALA A 713 24.72 15.71 2.90
C ALA A 713 25.44 16.60 1.88
N SER A 714 26.38 17.44 2.32
CA SER A 714 27.14 18.30 1.40
C SER A 714 27.94 17.49 0.38
N LYS A 715 28.60 16.40 0.82
CA LYS A 715 29.37 15.53 -0.07
C LYS A 715 28.49 14.85 -1.11
N ILE A 716 27.37 14.26 -0.68
CA ILE A 716 26.41 13.58 -1.57
C ILE A 716 25.80 14.57 -2.56
N LYS A 717 25.43 15.78 -2.12
CA LYS A 717 24.93 16.84 -2.99
C LYS A 717 25.93 17.18 -4.11
N THR A 718 27.21 17.36 -3.78
CA THR A 718 28.24 17.57 -4.79
C THR A 718 28.37 16.38 -5.73
N TYR A 719 28.36 15.16 -5.19
CA TYR A 719 28.47 13.93 -5.98
C TYR A 719 27.32 13.77 -6.99
N ILE A 720 26.07 13.93 -6.55
CA ILE A 720 24.89 13.84 -7.44
C ILE A 720 25.02 14.79 -8.62
N ASN A 721 25.34 16.07 -8.36
CA ASN A 721 25.42 17.07 -9.42
C ASN A 721 26.64 16.89 -10.34
N GLN A 722 27.74 16.33 -9.84
CA GLN A 722 28.94 16.11 -10.65
C GLN A 722 28.88 14.81 -11.45
N CYS A 723 28.34 13.74 -10.87
CA CYS A 723 28.49 12.38 -11.36
C CYS A 723 27.23 11.83 -12.01
N MET A 724 26.05 12.22 -11.52
CA MET A 724 24.77 11.63 -11.95
C MET A 724 24.01 12.52 -12.93
N PHE A 725 24.44 13.76 -13.16
CA PHE A 725 23.86 14.64 -14.18
C PHE A 725 24.59 14.49 -15.51
N ASP A 726 23.85 14.23 -16.58
CA ASP A 726 24.39 14.27 -17.93
C ASP A 726 24.03 15.59 -18.62
N GLU A 727 25.06 16.38 -18.95
CA GLU A 727 24.91 17.67 -19.63
C GLU A 727 24.37 17.53 -21.05
N GLY A 728 24.61 16.40 -21.73
CA GLY A 728 24.17 16.18 -23.11
C GLY A 728 22.65 16.03 -23.23
N THR A 729 22.05 15.34 -22.28
CA THR A 729 20.62 15.03 -22.23
C THR A 729 19.83 15.95 -21.29
N GLY A 730 20.52 16.73 -20.45
CA GLY A 730 19.93 17.68 -19.51
C GLY A 730 19.20 17.02 -18.34
N PHE A 731 19.60 15.81 -17.93
CA PHE A 731 18.85 14.99 -16.99
C PHE A 731 19.76 14.19 -16.06
N PHE A 732 19.20 13.72 -14.93
CA PHE A 732 19.90 12.87 -13.98
C PHE A 732 19.65 11.38 -14.25
N TYR A 733 20.65 10.55 -14.00
CA TYR A 733 20.62 9.09 -14.17
C TYR A 733 21.37 8.40 -13.04
N ASP A 734 21.07 7.12 -12.85
CA ASP A 734 21.98 6.20 -12.18
C ASP A 734 23.34 6.20 -12.89
N ILE A 735 24.40 5.80 -12.19
CA ILE A 735 25.74 5.62 -12.76
C ILE A 735 26.19 4.17 -12.62
N HIS A 736 27.00 3.70 -13.57
CA HIS A 736 27.70 2.43 -13.40
C HIS A 736 28.69 2.52 -12.23
N LEU A 737 28.91 1.42 -11.52
CA LEU A 737 30.10 1.27 -10.68
C LEU A 737 31.20 0.67 -11.55
N ASN A 738 32.16 1.49 -12.01
CA ASN A 738 33.27 1.00 -12.81
C ASN A 738 34.12 0.06 -11.97
N VAL A 739 34.49 -1.07 -12.56
CA VAL A 739 35.27 -2.12 -11.93
C VAL A 739 36.49 -2.51 -12.77
N ALA A 740 37.48 -3.11 -12.12
CA ALA A 740 38.62 -3.71 -12.78
C ALA A 740 38.22 -4.92 -13.64
N ALA A 741 39.18 -5.50 -14.34
CA ALA A 741 38.94 -6.66 -15.22
C ALA A 741 38.46 -7.93 -14.49
N ASP A 742 38.49 -7.96 -13.15
CA ASP A 742 37.91 -9.03 -12.35
C ASP A 742 36.38 -8.96 -12.25
N GLY A 743 35.78 -7.83 -12.68
CA GLY A 743 34.35 -7.58 -12.68
C GLY A 743 33.78 -7.22 -11.31
N THR A 744 34.62 -6.95 -10.30
CA THR A 744 34.14 -6.60 -8.94
C THR A 744 34.92 -5.49 -8.27
N THR A 745 36.23 -5.34 -8.50
CA THR A 745 37.04 -4.38 -7.75
C THR A 745 36.76 -2.95 -8.23
N PRO A 746 36.33 -2.01 -7.37
CA PRO A 746 36.05 -0.63 -7.77
C PRO A 746 37.23 0.07 -8.45
N ALA A 747 36.96 0.75 -9.56
CA ALA A 747 37.91 1.50 -10.37
C ALA A 747 37.30 2.84 -10.82
N PRO A 748 37.15 3.80 -9.89
CA PRO A 748 36.45 5.07 -10.16
C PRO A 748 37.14 5.88 -11.26
N LEU A 749 36.35 6.77 -11.88
CA LEU A 749 36.82 7.73 -12.87
C LEU A 749 37.78 8.75 -12.26
N ALA A 750 38.57 9.40 -13.12
CA ALA A 750 39.58 10.38 -12.69
C ALA A 750 38.98 11.60 -11.96
N ASN A 751 37.71 11.91 -12.16
CA ASN A 751 36.97 12.98 -11.48
C ASN A 751 36.40 12.55 -10.11
N GLY A 752 36.61 11.29 -9.70
CA GLY A 752 36.13 10.73 -8.44
C GLY A 752 34.73 10.13 -8.48
N CYS A 753 34.04 10.14 -9.63
CA CYS A 753 32.77 9.45 -9.83
C CYS A 753 32.99 7.94 -9.95
N ALA A 754 32.08 7.13 -9.39
CA ALA A 754 32.18 5.67 -9.48
C ALA A 754 32.09 5.16 -10.92
N GLY A 755 31.35 5.86 -11.79
CA GLY A 755 31.30 5.60 -13.22
C GLY A 755 30.47 6.63 -13.95
N GLU A 756 30.14 6.34 -15.21
CA GLU A 756 29.42 7.24 -16.11
C GLU A 756 27.89 7.13 -15.93
N PRO A 757 27.12 8.21 -16.17
CA PRO A 757 25.66 8.17 -16.24
C PRO A 757 25.13 7.13 -17.24
N ILE A 758 24.14 6.34 -16.82
CA ILE A 758 23.53 5.27 -17.63
C ILE A 758 22.46 5.85 -18.57
N VAL A 759 22.88 6.76 -19.46
CA VAL A 759 21.98 7.43 -20.41
C VAL A 759 21.30 6.46 -21.39
N ALA A 760 21.97 5.35 -21.68
CA ALA A 760 21.53 4.32 -22.62
C ALA A 760 20.18 3.67 -22.27
N ARG A 761 19.83 3.62 -20.98
CA ARG A 761 18.58 3.01 -20.48
C ARG A 761 17.40 3.98 -20.46
N GLY A 762 17.60 5.20 -20.94
CA GLY A 762 16.58 6.23 -21.02
C GLY A 762 16.26 6.87 -19.66
N ARG A 763 15.32 7.81 -19.69
CA ARG A 763 14.93 8.61 -18.51
C ARG A 763 13.79 7.95 -17.74
N GLY A 764 13.83 8.05 -16.42
CA GLY A 764 12.73 7.72 -15.51
C GLY A 764 12.57 8.74 -14.38
N PRO A 765 11.67 8.45 -13.41
CA PRO A 765 11.32 9.36 -12.32
C PRO A 765 12.46 9.60 -11.33
N GLU A 766 13.46 8.71 -11.29
CA GLU A 766 14.66 8.89 -10.50
C GLU A 766 15.38 10.21 -10.82
N GLY A 767 15.25 10.70 -12.06
CA GLY A 767 15.95 11.92 -12.49
C GLY A 767 15.41 13.22 -11.88
N TRP A 768 14.20 13.24 -11.31
CA TRP A 768 13.73 14.38 -10.51
C TRP A 768 13.83 14.15 -9.01
N SER A 769 14.35 13.00 -8.56
CA SER A 769 14.61 12.76 -7.14
C SER A 769 15.61 13.76 -6.53
N PRO A 770 16.70 14.18 -7.22
CA PRO A 770 17.56 15.26 -6.74
C PRO A 770 16.83 16.60 -6.52
N LEU A 771 15.77 16.88 -7.28
CA LEU A 771 14.98 18.10 -7.13
C LEU A 771 13.99 17.95 -5.97
N PHE A 772 13.28 16.83 -5.88
CA PHE A 772 12.37 16.55 -4.77
C PHE A 772 13.10 16.67 -3.43
N ASN A 773 14.30 16.09 -3.34
CA ASN A 773 15.13 16.10 -2.14
C ASN A 773 15.95 17.39 -1.98
N GLU A 774 15.87 18.38 -2.89
CA GLU A 774 16.65 19.65 -2.85
C GLU A 774 18.19 19.47 -2.92
N ALA A 775 18.65 18.37 -3.49
CA ALA A 775 20.06 18.10 -3.78
C ALA A 775 20.55 18.75 -5.08
N ALA A 776 19.68 18.98 -6.07
CA ALA A 776 20.07 19.61 -7.33
C ALA A 776 20.57 21.06 -7.17
N THR A 777 21.35 21.53 -8.15
CA THR A 777 21.53 22.97 -8.38
C THR A 777 20.32 23.52 -9.11
N GLN A 778 20.08 24.85 -9.02
CA GLN A 778 19.01 25.49 -9.79
C GLN A 778 19.19 25.26 -11.30
N GLU A 779 20.42 25.35 -11.82
CA GLU A 779 20.69 25.15 -13.24
C GLU A 779 20.31 23.74 -13.72
N HIS A 780 20.69 22.70 -12.98
CA HIS A 780 20.30 21.33 -13.31
C HIS A 780 18.78 21.14 -13.15
N ALA A 781 18.17 21.73 -12.13
CA ALA A 781 16.74 21.66 -11.92
C ALA A 781 15.95 22.27 -13.09
N ASP A 782 16.36 23.43 -13.59
CA ASP A 782 15.72 24.09 -14.74
C ASP A 782 15.77 23.21 -16.00
N LYS A 783 16.90 22.52 -16.24
CA LYS A 783 17.04 21.56 -17.36
C LYS A 783 16.13 20.34 -17.19
N VAL A 784 16.09 19.75 -16.00
CA VAL A 784 15.23 18.59 -15.68
C VAL A 784 13.76 18.95 -15.82
N ILE A 785 13.33 20.11 -15.31
CA ILE A 785 11.93 20.56 -15.38
C ILE A 785 11.52 20.82 -16.84
N ALA A 786 12.43 21.31 -17.68
CA ALA A 786 12.17 21.43 -19.12
C ALA A 786 11.87 20.06 -19.76
N VAL A 787 12.63 19.02 -19.40
CA VAL A 787 12.38 17.64 -19.84
C VAL A 787 11.06 17.09 -19.28
N MET A 788 10.76 17.32 -18.00
CA MET A 788 9.50 16.88 -17.37
C MET A 788 8.26 17.46 -18.08
N ARG A 789 8.39 18.67 -18.64
CA ARG A 789 7.32 19.40 -19.34
C ARG A 789 7.25 19.13 -20.84
N ASP A 790 8.18 18.35 -21.38
CA ASP A 790 8.18 18.00 -22.80
C ASP A 790 7.13 16.92 -23.10
N GLN A 791 6.28 17.18 -24.10
CA GLN A 791 5.19 16.30 -24.53
C GLN A 791 5.65 14.95 -25.09
N ASP A 792 6.89 14.89 -25.58
CA ASP A 792 7.50 13.67 -26.10
C ASP A 792 8.31 12.92 -25.03
N GLU A 793 8.42 13.48 -23.82
CA GLU A 793 9.06 12.85 -22.67
C GLU A 793 8.00 12.48 -21.62
N PHE A 794 7.73 13.37 -20.66
CA PHE A 794 6.89 13.10 -19.49
C PHE A 794 5.57 13.88 -19.44
N ASN A 795 5.39 14.92 -20.25
CA ASN A 795 4.15 15.71 -20.29
C ASN A 795 3.13 15.12 -21.27
N THR A 796 2.70 13.90 -20.99
CA THR A 796 1.76 13.16 -21.83
C THR A 796 0.38 13.84 -22.03
N PRO A 797 -0.17 14.67 -21.11
CA PRO A 797 -1.41 15.41 -21.38
C PRO A 797 -1.36 16.31 -22.63
N ASP A 798 -0.23 16.96 -22.91
CA ASP A 798 -0.08 17.83 -24.09
C ASP A 798 -0.22 17.04 -25.40
N LYS A 799 0.29 15.81 -25.42
CA LYS A 799 0.25 14.89 -26.58
C LYS A 799 -1.06 14.12 -26.68
N PHE A 800 -1.60 13.67 -25.54
CA PHE A 800 -2.82 12.87 -25.42
C PHE A 800 -3.92 13.69 -24.74
N GLN A 801 -4.45 14.68 -25.44
CA GLN A 801 -5.39 15.65 -24.87
C GLN A 801 -6.63 14.96 -24.27
N ASN A 802 -6.98 15.34 -23.03
CA ASN A 802 -8.11 14.86 -22.22
C ASN A 802 -8.00 13.42 -21.68
N THR A 803 -6.93 12.69 -21.99
CA THR A 803 -6.73 11.32 -21.49
C THR A 803 -5.34 11.07 -20.93
N GLY A 804 -4.35 11.85 -21.35
CA GLY A 804 -2.98 11.72 -20.89
C GLY A 804 -2.83 12.05 -19.41
N VAL A 805 -1.95 11.34 -18.73
CA VAL A 805 -1.63 11.55 -17.31
C VAL A 805 -0.13 11.75 -17.16
N PRO A 806 0.31 12.88 -16.57
CA PRO A 806 1.69 13.31 -16.65
C PRO A 806 2.63 12.48 -15.77
N LEU A 807 3.93 12.61 -16.03
CA LEU A 807 5.04 12.02 -15.26
C LEU A 807 4.98 10.48 -15.15
N PRO A 808 4.95 9.75 -16.29
CA PRO A 808 5.10 8.29 -16.30
C PRO A 808 6.43 7.83 -15.67
N THR A 809 6.48 6.59 -15.19
CA THR A 809 7.71 6.01 -14.62
C THR A 809 8.80 5.70 -15.66
N ALA A 810 8.55 5.97 -16.93
CA ALA A 810 9.57 6.04 -17.96
C ALA A 810 9.13 7.08 -18.99
N SER A 811 10.08 7.89 -19.47
CA SER A 811 9.83 8.79 -20.59
C SER A 811 9.31 8.01 -21.80
N GLN A 812 8.47 8.63 -22.63
CA GLN A 812 8.03 8.03 -23.89
C GLN A 812 9.20 7.76 -24.86
N THR A 813 10.36 8.40 -24.68
CA THR A 813 11.59 8.12 -25.44
C THR A 813 12.45 7.02 -24.84
N ASN A 814 12.10 6.50 -23.65
CA ASN A 814 12.83 5.41 -23.02
C ASN A 814 12.79 4.15 -23.91
N PRO A 815 13.92 3.49 -24.21
CA PRO A 815 13.91 2.31 -25.09
C PRO A 815 13.04 1.15 -24.59
N ALA A 816 12.83 1.06 -23.28
CA ALA A 816 11.99 0.05 -22.63
C ALA A 816 10.57 0.57 -22.28
N TYR A 817 10.17 1.74 -22.78
CA TYR A 817 8.84 2.30 -22.54
C TYR A 817 7.73 1.33 -22.97
N GLY A 818 6.77 1.13 -22.07
CA GLY A 818 5.53 0.43 -22.31
C GLY A 818 4.44 1.02 -21.44
N LYS A 819 3.42 1.63 -22.06
CA LYS A 819 2.33 2.36 -21.38
C LYS A 819 1.54 1.53 -20.35
N ASP A 820 1.54 0.21 -20.50
CA ASP A 820 0.87 -0.72 -19.57
C ASP A 820 1.83 -1.43 -18.61
N VAL A 821 3.13 -1.13 -18.67
CA VAL A 821 4.15 -1.73 -17.82
C VAL A 821 4.32 -0.91 -16.54
N TYR A 822 4.25 -1.59 -15.39
CA TYR A 822 4.24 -0.99 -14.04
C TYR A 822 5.31 0.08 -13.81
N TRP A 823 6.61 -0.25 -13.91
CA TRP A 823 7.70 0.70 -13.68
C TRP A 823 8.44 1.13 -14.96
N ARG A 824 7.80 0.96 -16.13
CA ARG A 824 8.36 1.39 -17.43
C ARG A 824 7.36 2.16 -18.30
N GLY A 825 6.40 2.82 -17.69
CA GLY A 825 5.49 3.71 -18.42
C GLY A 825 4.25 4.10 -17.63
N ARG A 826 3.71 3.22 -16.77
CA ARG A 826 2.57 3.59 -15.93
C ARG A 826 2.92 4.74 -14.98
N VAL A 827 1.89 5.49 -14.58
CA VAL A 827 2.01 6.66 -13.70
C VAL A 827 1.65 6.26 -12.28
N TRP A 828 2.57 6.45 -11.34
CA TRP A 828 2.34 6.23 -9.92
C TRP A 828 2.30 7.54 -9.16
N LEU A 829 1.31 7.69 -8.27
CA LEU A 829 1.00 8.99 -7.67
C LEU A 829 2.05 9.51 -6.69
N ASP A 830 2.88 8.63 -6.13
CA ASP A 830 4.04 9.02 -5.35
C ASP A 830 5.10 9.69 -6.23
N GLN A 831 5.45 9.08 -7.37
CA GLN A 831 6.43 9.66 -8.31
C GLN A 831 5.94 10.97 -8.91
N VAL A 832 4.64 11.07 -9.19
CA VAL A 832 4.00 12.32 -9.63
C VAL A 832 4.10 13.40 -8.56
N TYR A 833 3.75 13.08 -7.31
CA TYR A 833 3.86 14.03 -6.20
C TYR A 833 5.30 14.48 -5.99
N PHE A 834 6.28 13.57 -6.05
CA PHE A 834 7.69 13.92 -5.98
C PHE A 834 8.09 14.86 -7.11
N GLY A 835 7.57 14.66 -8.33
CA GLY A 835 7.75 15.58 -9.45
C GLY A 835 7.12 16.96 -9.22
N PHE A 836 5.89 17.03 -8.70
CA PHE A 836 5.25 18.31 -8.37
C PHE A 836 5.97 19.06 -7.25
N ARG A 837 6.40 18.35 -6.20
CA ARG A 837 7.25 18.91 -5.13
C ARG A 837 8.61 19.36 -5.67
N ALA A 838 9.23 18.59 -6.56
CA ALA A 838 10.46 18.97 -7.25
C ALA A 838 10.30 20.29 -8.01
N MET A 839 9.21 20.44 -8.77
CA MET A 839 8.90 21.69 -9.48
C MET A 839 8.65 22.87 -8.51
N ASP A 840 7.88 22.66 -7.44
CA ASP A 840 7.60 23.68 -6.42
C ASP A 840 8.88 24.17 -5.74
N ASN A 841 9.74 23.24 -5.30
CA ASN A 841 11.00 23.54 -4.61
C ASN A 841 11.94 24.44 -5.43
N TYR A 842 11.80 24.46 -6.76
CA TYR A 842 12.66 25.22 -7.67
C TYR A 842 11.93 26.33 -8.44
N GLY A 843 10.74 26.75 -7.98
CA GLY A 843 10.05 27.95 -8.47
C GLY A 843 9.01 27.74 -9.57
N TYR A 844 8.64 26.50 -9.89
CA TYR A 844 7.70 26.11 -10.95
C TYR A 844 6.36 25.62 -10.41
N LYS A 845 5.89 26.19 -9.29
CA LYS A 845 4.66 25.77 -8.61
C LYS A 845 3.42 25.86 -9.51
N GLN A 846 3.32 26.90 -10.34
CA GLN A 846 2.13 27.11 -11.17
C GLN A 846 2.02 26.04 -12.26
N GLU A 847 3.14 25.62 -12.83
CA GLU A 847 3.19 24.50 -13.77
C GLU A 847 2.85 23.17 -13.10
N ALA A 848 3.36 22.94 -11.88
CA ALA A 848 2.99 21.77 -11.09
C ALA A 848 1.48 21.72 -10.80
N ILE A 849 0.86 22.86 -10.46
CA ILE A 849 -0.59 22.99 -10.28
C ILE A 849 -1.34 22.66 -11.59
N SER A 850 -0.87 23.16 -12.74
CA SER A 850 -1.47 22.85 -14.05
C SER A 850 -1.48 21.34 -14.32
N MET A 851 -0.33 20.69 -14.15
CA MET A 851 -0.20 19.24 -14.35
C MET A 851 -0.99 18.43 -13.31
N ALA A 852 -1.09 18.91 -12.07
CA ALA A 852 -1.94 18.29 -11.05
C ALA A 852 -3.42 18.35 -11.43
N ASN A 853 -3.87 19.45 -12.02
CA ASN A 853 -5.25 19.58 -12.52
C ASN A 853 -5.50 18.70 -13.75
N GLU A 854 -4.51 18.52 -14.64
CA GLU A 854 -4.60 17.56 -15.75
C GLU A 854 -4.72 16.12 -15.24
N LEU A 855 -3.87 15.71 -14.28
CA LEU A 855 -4.01 14.43 -13.58
C LEU A 855 -5.43 14.27 -12.98
N PHE A 856 -5.90 15.29 -12.26
CA PHE A 856 -7.20 15.25 -11.60
C PHE A 856 -8.36 15.04 -12.59
N ASN A 857 -8.26 15.64 -13.77
CA ASN A 857 -9.29 15.58 -14.81
C ASN A 857 -9.23 14.29 -15.64
N ASN A 858 -8.03 13.76 -15.89
CA ASN A 858 -7.82 12.68 -16.86
C ASN A 858 -7.70 11.30 -16.22
N ALA A 859 -7.33 11.20 -14.94
CA ALA A 859 -7.18 9.92 -14.25
C ALA A 859 -8.53 9.22 -13.99
N GLU A 860 -8.66 8.00 -14.48
CA GLU A 860 -9.88 7.21 -14.34
C GLU A 860 -10.26 7.01 -12.85
N GLY A 861 -11.51 7.30 -12.51
CA GLY A 861 -12.04 7.09 -11.16
C GLY A 861 -11.69 8.16 -10.13
N MET A 862 -10.93 9.20 -10.50
CA MET A 862 -10.53 10.28 -9.60
C MET A 862 -11.75 10.89 -8.87
N THR A 863 -12.70 11.45 -9.62
CA THR A 863 -13.90 12.12 -9.08
C THR A 863 -15.10 11.20 -8.82
N GLY A 864 -15.03 9.95 -9.29
CA GLY A 864 -16.08 8.93 -9.11
C GLY A 864 -16.11 8.30 -7.71
N ASN A 865 -16.83 7.19 -7.57
CA ASN A 865 -16.93 6.39 -6.34
C ASN A 865 -16.06 5.11 -6.36
N MET A 866 -15.21 4.94 -7.38
CA MET A 866 -14.29 3.81 -7.45
C MET A 866 -13.25 3.88 -6.31
N PRO A 867 -12.79 2.73 -5.79
CA PRO A 867 -11.69 2.69 -4.83
C PRO A 867 -10.40 3.22 -5.50
N ILE A 868 -9.54 3.84 -4.70
CA ILE A 868 -8.21 4.27 -5.15
C ILE A 868 -7.38 3.04 -5.51
N ARG A 869 -6.65 3.06 -6.63
CA ARG A 869 -5.73 1.98 -7.04
C ARG A 869 -4.28 2.47 -7.15
N GLU A 870 -3.40 1.60 -7.66
CA GLU A 870 -1.95 1.80 -7.69
C GLU A 870 -1.50 2.85 -8.71
N ASN A 871 -1.89 2.69 -9.99
CA ASN A 871 -1.28 3.42 -11.10
C ASN A 871 -2.20 3.61 -12.30
N TYR A 872 -1.77 4.45 -13.24
CA TYR A 872 -2.54 4.85 -14.42
C TYR A 872 -1.75 4.65 -15.71
N ASN A 873 -2.44 4.29 -16.79
CA ASN A 873 -1.86 4.34 -18.13
C ASN A 873 -1.61 5.81 -18.50
N PRO A 874 -0.40 6.18 -18.95
CA PRO A 874 -0.04 7.57 -19.18
C PRO A 874 -0.70 8.21 -20.42
N GLU A 875 -1.24 7.41 -21.32
CA GLU A 875 -1.86 7.88 -22.58
C GLU A 875 -3.38 7.96 -22.47
N THR A 876 -3.98 7.06 -21.68
CA THR A 876 -5.44 6.88 -21.62
C THR A 876 -6.06 7.23 -20.27
N GLY A 877 -5.25 7.34 -19.21
CA GLY A 877 -5.72 7.53 -17.84
C GLY A 877 -6.30 6.27 -17.20
N ALA A 878 -6.24 5.11 -17.88
CA ALA A 878 -6.83 3.87 -17.42
C ALA A 878 -6.14 3.32 -16.17
N VAL A 879 -6.91 3.02 -15.13
CA VAL A 879 -6.40 2.64 -13.81
C VAL A 879 -6.10 1.13 -13.71
N GLN A 880 -5.07 0.74 -12.96
CA GLN A 880 -4.72 -0.66 -12.70
C GLN A 880 -4.25 -0.87 -11.24
N GLY A 881 -4.26 -2.14 -10.79
CA GLY A 881 -3.60 -2.59 -9.57
C GLY A 881 -4.54 -2.84 -8.40
N ALA A 882 -3.99 -3.01 -7.20
CA ALA A 882 -4.70 -3.20 -5.96
C ALA A 882 -5.80 -2.14 -5.75
N SER A 883 -7.01 -2.57 -5.35
CA SER A 883 -8.04 -1.63 -4.87
C SER A 883 -7.73 -1.15 -3.46
N ASN A 884 -8.26 0.01 -3.07
CA ASN A 884 -8.04 0.64 -1.77
C ASN A 884 -6.54 0.83 -1.46
N PHE A 885 -5.77 1.37 -2.40
CA PHE A 885 -4.33 1.42 -2.25
C PHE A 885 -3.82 2.63 -1.44
N SER A 886 -3.07 2.36 -0.37
CA SER A 886 -2.70 3.31 0.67
C SER A 886 -1.76 4.40 0.20
N TRP A 887 -0.66 4.11 -0.50
CA TRP A 887 0.25 5.19 -0.86
C TRP A 887 -0.34 6.11 -1.93
N SER A 888 -1.22 5.59 -2.77
CA SER A 888 -1.94 6.43 -3.75
C SER A 888 -2.91 7.34 -3.01
N ALA A 889 -3.61 6.82 -2.00
CA ALA A 889 -4.42 7.64 -1.10
C ALA A 889 -3.57 8.70 -0.38
N ALA A 890 -2.40 8.33 0.15
CA ALA A 890 -1.49 9.27 0.80
C ALA A 890 -1.11 10.42 -0.13
N HIS A 891 -0.67 10.13 -1.35
CA HIS A 891 -0.24 11.17 -2.29
C HIS A 891 -1.39 11.97 -2.91
N LEU A 892 -2.59 11.39 -3.06
CA LEU A 892 -3.80 12.15 -3.40
C LEU A 892 -4.14 13.16 -2.30
N TYR A 893 -3.98 12.76 -1.03
CA TYR A 893 -4.17 13.67 0.10
C TYR A 893 -3.10 14.77 0.13
N MET A 894 -1.82 14.44 -0.11
CA MET A 894 -0.75 15.43 -0.20
C MET A 894 -0.93 16.39 -1.39
N MET A 895 -1.36 15.89 -2.56
CA MET A 895 -1.71 16.73 -3.71
C MET A 895 -2.91 17.62 -3.41
N TYR A 896 -3.92 17.14 -2.68
CA TYR A 896 -4.99 17.99 -2.18
C TYR A 896 -4.45 19.13 -1.32
N ASN A 897 -3.50 18.87 -0.42
CA ASN A 897 -2.96 19.92 0.44
C ASN A 897 -2.04 20.91 -0.30
N GLY A 898 -1.29 20.45 -1.31
CA GLY A 898 -0.22 21.25 -1.93
C GLY A 898 -0.49 21.82 -3.32
N PHE A 899 -1.36 21.16 -4.12
CA PHE A 899 -1.39 21.34 -5.58
C PHE A 899 -2.79 21.40 -6.21
N PHE A 900 -3.82 20.80 -5.59
CA PHE A 900 -5.18 20.92 -6.09
C PHE A 900 -5.79 22.27 -5.70
N THR A 901 -6.14 23.05 -6.72
CA THR A 901 -6.76 24.38 -6.60
C THR A 901 -7.78 24.56 -7.71
N LYS A 902 -8.75 25.44 -7.47
CA LYS A 902 -9.77 25.89 -8.45
C LYS A 902 -9.19 26.42 -9.76
#